data_AF-A0A2U3NZB2-F1
#
_entry.id   AF-A0A2U3NZB2-F1
#
_cell.length_a   1.000
_cell.length_b   1.000
_cell.length_c   1.000
_cell.angle_alpha   90.00
_cell.angle_beta   90.00
_cell.angle_gamma   90.00
#
_symmetry.space_group_name_H-M   'P 1'
#
loop_
_entity.id
_entity.type
_entity.pdbx_description
1 polymer ?
#
loop_
_entity_poly.entity_id
_entity_poly.type
_entity_poly.pdbx_seq_one_letter_code
_entity_poly.pdbx_strand_id
1 'polypeptide(L)'
;MALDGEGAGAVTAVAEQERQVAALRESLGDQHPDTLAALRELMTVHREAGNLAAALGLAEELLAESRQRLGPQHPETLSMAVAIANWRQHLGDVARAADDLAGLIPLLDGELGRDHPDTLTARHMLASYAGPDTDPALAVTTWFQLFADEQRVFGAENLTTLGARHNLAIWRRQLGDIVGATDEMAQVSSVRARLLGNEHPDTLASWRAWVTWRGDAGDTEGAHAGAATLIPLLGKVFGDDHEQTLGMRHLCLLWAPASPNRDIEVLADWAVLIDEEIRALGIDHPLTVAGQTAFAARRADWEADLDEGEWVDADLYQQMELDQGDGEPTKELAARAKEYATEHRSRIEALLEHVIVMKKEIGERSKAFGDGSESALSARYDLAYALWNGGEYPDAAQCTQHLLEDCARNLGDEHALTASVRQLQAAGQRYTQFPLGGGDSEPPADIAVSVDEPDTVFPNMTVSQVDDIRRYAAEALAEIGMEAALSADGTAFVAPDGAACWLEELVRPCSTRPSDQWRPVITDIMTKFAAFSTSLSTVGTMEWPELSTRVRARVVPGIDVEQAQGALSYAWPLADGLYEVLCLDFPDVISYLTTSQLQTHDIDRLREAARRNTAAEPIEGAEAVEGDGVDVQWLHGASSFVASKILDLQALIPEYIPDASHGVVLGVPNRNHLFLHAVSTSKKMLASINTMSTVCPAFCKEYPGPINGDLYFWKDGVLQRISRQAPDTGQYYVEFSGAIGTTLAELPD
;
A
#
# COMPACT_ATOMS: atom_id res chain seq x y z
N MET A 1 15.84 12.83 18.18
CA MET A 1 17.15 13.49 18.42
C MET A 1 17.12 14.28 19.73
N ALA A 2 16.90 13.61 20.86
CA ALA A 2 16.89 14.21 22.21
C ALA A 2 17.32 13.20 23.30
N LEU A 3 18.11 12.17 22.96
CA LEU A 3 18.59 11.14 23.89
C LEU A 3 20.08 11.29 24.27
N ASP A 4 20.84 12.14 23.57
CA ASP A 4 22.28 12.28 23.81
C ASP A 4 22.64 13.19 25.01
N GLY A 5 21.65 13.93 25.57
CA GLY A 5 21.86 14.88 26.66
C GLY A 5 21.88 14.26 28.07
N GLU A 6 21.05 13.25 28.33
CA GLU A 6 20.95 12.61 29.65
C GLU A 6 22.09 11.60 29.89
N GLY A 7 22.50 10.85 28.87
CA GLY A 7 23.61 9.89 28.96
C GLY A 7 24.96 10.56 29.26
N ALA A 8 25.21 11.75 28.68
CA ALA A 8 26.42 12.52 28.96
C ALA A 8 26.46 13.03 30.42
N GLY A 9 25.31 13.46 30.96
CA GLY A 9 25.18 13.93 32.34
C GLY A 9 25.41 12.81 33.36
N ALA A 10 24.83 11.63 33.13
CA ALA A 10 25.00 10.47 34.01
C ALA A 10 26.45 9.98 34.06
N VAL A 11 27.15 9.94 32.92
CA VAL A 11 28.57 9.56 32.85
C VAL A 11 29.46 10.56 33.60
N THR A 12 29.17 11.86 33.50
CA THR A 12 29.93 12.88 34.25
C THR A 12 29.70 12.80 35.76
N ALA A 13 28.46 12.50 36.20
CA ALA A 13 28.12 12.35 37.62
C ALA A 13 28.80 11.13 38.25
N VAL A 14 28.83 9.98 37.55
CA VAL A 14 29.56 8.78 37.99
C VAL A 14 31.04 9.11 38.18
N ALA A 15 31.69 9.71 37.19
CA ALA A 15 33.13 9.99 37.23
C ALA A 15 33.52 11.04 38.30
N GLU A 16 32.62 11.96 38.66
CA GLU A 16 32.82 12.89 39.77
C GLU A 16 32.71 12.16 41.12
N GLN A 17 31.69 11.33 41.28
CA GLN A 17 31.46 10.58 42.52
C GLN A 17 32.54 9.52 42.77
N GLU A 18 33.05 8.85 41.73
CA GLU A 18 34.19 7.92 41.82
C GLU A 18 35.45 8.64 42.32
N ARG A 19 35.71 9.86 41.83
CA ARG A 19 36.85 10.67 42.27
C ARG A 19 36.71 11.11 43.73
N GLN A 20 35.50 11.48 44.15
CA GLN A 20 35.23 11.83 45.55
C GLN A 20 35.44 10.62 46.47
N VAL A 21 34.93 9.45 46.09
CA VAL A 21 35.15 8.20 46.85
C VAL A 21 36.65 7.88 46.94
N ALA A 22 37.41 7.99 45.86
CA ALA A 22 38.85 7.76 45.86
C ALA A 22 39.59 8.70 46.84
N ALA A 23 39.25 9.99 46.83
CA ALA A 23 39.85 10.97 47.73
C ALA A 23 39.49 10.72 49.20
N LEU A 24 38.25 10.30 49.50
CA LEU A 24 37.82 9.96 50.86
C LEU A 24 38.47 8.68 51.36
N ARG A 25 38.62 7.66 50.50
CA ARG A 25 39.37 6.43 50.82
C ARG A 25 40.83 6.73 51.17
N GLU A 26 41.49 7.60 50.41
CA GLU A 26 42.88 7.98 50.66
C GLU A 26 43.05 8.79 51.95
N SER A 27 42.13 9.73 52.23
CA SER A 27 42.26 10.66 53.36
C SER A 27 41.72 10.13 54.68
N LEU A 28 40.61 9.40 54.67
CA LEU A 28 39.88 8.95 55.85
C LEU A 28 39.90 7.43 56.04
N GLY A 29 40.26 6.67 55.00
CA GLY A 29 40.22 5.21 54.98
C GLY A 29 38.88 4.64 54.54
N ASP A 30 38.87 3.34 54.20
CA ASP A 30 37.71 2.65 53.63
C ASP A 30 36.50 2.57 54.59
N GLN A 31 36.75 2.50 55.90
CA GLN A 31 35.72 2.31 56.93
C GLN A 31 35.25 3.59 57.60
N HIS A 32 35.69 4.76 57.11
CA HIS A 32 35.23 6.02 57.66
C HIS A 32 33.76 6.26 57.30
N PRO A 33 32.91 6.76 58.22
CA PRO A 33 31.49 7.02 57.94
C PRO A 33 31.24 7.85 56.67
N ASP A 34 32.06 8.87 56.42
CA ASP A 34 31.94 9.71 55.23
C ASP A 34 32.31 8.96 53.93
N THR A 35 33.30 8.06 53.99
CA THR A 35 33.64 7.18 52.85
C THR A 35 32.50 6.21 52.56
N LEU A 36 31.90 5.62 53.59
CA LEU A 36 30.75 4.72 53.44
C LEU A 36 29.50 5.45 52.94
N ALA A 37 29.29 6.71 53.33
CA ALA A 37 28.22 7.55 52.79
C ALA A 37 28.44 7.83 51.30
N ALA A 38 29.66 8.21 50.91
CA ALA A 38 30.01 8.44 49.52
C ALA A 38 29.90 7.18 48.65
N LEU A 39 30.22 6.00 49.19
CA LEU A 39 30.02 4.70 48.52
C LEU A 39 28.53 4.38 48.28
N ARG A 40 27.64 4.70 49.23
CA ARG A 40 26.18 4.55 49.03
C ARG A 40 25.65 5.49 47.95
N GLU A 41 26.15 6.71 47.94
CA GLU A 41 25.81 7.67 46.89
C GLU A 41 26.32 7.19 45.52
N LEU A 42 27.57 6.70 45.44
CA LEU A 42 28.13 6.14 44.21
C LEU A 42 27.32 4.93 43.71
N MET A 43 26.94 4.02 44.62
CA MET A 43 26.06 2.88 44.30
C MET A 43 24.73 3.35 43.72
N THR A 44 24.13 4.39 44.28
CA THR A 44 22.86 4.96 43.81
C THR A 44 23.02 5.58 42.42
N VAL A 45 24.09 6.34 42.21
CA VAL A 45 24.41 6.95 40.91
C VAL A 45 24.66 5.88 39.83
N HIS A 46 25.39 4.80 40.15
CA HIS A 46 25.55 3.70 39.19
C HIS A 46 24.21 3.02 38.85
N ARG A 47 23.32 2.83 39.83
CA ARG A 47 22.00 2.25 39.60
C ARG A 47 21.15 3.13 38.69
N GLU A 48 21.14 4.44 38.93
CA GLU A 48 20.41 5.42 38.11
C GLU A 48 21.01 5.53 36.69
N ALA A 49 22.32 5.35 36.56
CA ALA A 49 23.00 5.26 35.27
C ALA A 49 22.85 3.89 34.57
N GLY A 50 22.08 2.94 35.13
CA GLY A 50 21.89 1.60 34.57
C GLY A 50 23.08 0.64 34.72
N ASN A 51 24.14 1.05 35.42
CA ASN A 51 25.35 0.26 35.67
C ASN A 51 25.17 -0.71 36.85
N LEU A 52 24.20 -1.63 36.74
CA LEU A 52 23.82 -2.55 37.82
C LEU A 52 24.99 -3.42 38.33
N ALA A 53 25.91 -3.83 37.46
CA ALA A 53 27.08 -4.61 37.87
C ALA A 53 28.04 -3.82 38.79
N ALA A 54 28.27 -2.54 38.51
CA ALA A 54 29.09 -1.67 39.35
C ALA A 54 28.39 -1.37 40.70
N ALA A 55 27.07 -1.10 40.64
CA ALA A 55 26.27 -0.93 41.85
C ALA A 55 26.28 -2.18 42.75
N LEU A 56 26.21 -3.37 42.16
CA LEU A 56 26.30 -4.64 42.90
C LEU A 56 27.66 -4.79 43.60
N GLY A 57 28.78 -4.50 42.91
CA GLY A 57 30.11 -4.55 43.53
C GLY A 57 30.22 -3.64 44.76
N LEU A 58 29.73 -2.41 44.66
CA LEU A 58 29.71 -1.46 45.78
C LEU A 58 28.78 -1.92 46.91
N ALA A 59 27.64 -2.53 46.59
CA ALA A 59 26.75 -3.08 47.60
C ALA A 59 27.38 -4.25 48.35
N GLU A 60 28.12 -5.13 47.67
CA GLU A 60 28.86 -6.23 48.30
C GLU A 60 29.93 -5.71 49.26
N GLU A 61 30.65 -4.65 48.89
CA GLU A 61 31.60 -3.95 49.78
C GLU A 61 30.89 -3.37 51.01
N LEU A 62 29.79 -2.64 50.82
CA LEU A 62 28.99 -2.06 51.91
C LEU A 62 28.36 -3.13 52.82
N LEU A 63 27.97 -4.28 52.27
CA LEU A 63 27.46 -5.42 53.04
C LEU A 63 28.56 -6.07 53.89
N ALA A 64 29.77 -6.22 53.34
CA ALA A 64 30.90 -6.76 54.08
C ALA A 64 31.23 -5.89 55.30
N GLU A 65 31.25 -4.56 55.13
CA GLU A 65 31.46 -3.65 56.25
C GLU A 65 30.29 -3.66 57.24
N SER A 66 29.04 -3.68 56.76
CA SER A 66 27.88 -3.75 57.65
C SER A 66 27.89 -5.01 58.51
N ARG A 67 28.32 -6.15 57.95
CA ARG A 67 28.53 -7.40 58.71
C ARG A 67 29.62 -7.26 59.77
N GLN A 68 30.70 -6.53 59.50
CA GLN A 68 31.79 -6.32 60.45
C GLN A 68 31.38 -5.36 61.59
N ARG A 69 30.72 -4.25 61.24
CA ARG A 69 30.41 -3.15 62.17
C ARG A 69 29.16 -3.39 63.01
N LEU A 70 28.09 -3.87 62.37
CA LEU A 70 26.77 -4.03 62.99
C LEU A 70 26.48 -5.50 63.34
N GLY A 71 27.18 -6.43 62.69
CA GLY A 71 26.95 -7.86 62.80
C GLY A 71 26.08 -8.41 61.65
N PRO A 72 26.14 -9.74 61.40
CA PRO A 72 25.44 -10.38 60.29
C PRO A 72 23.90 -10.44 60.45
N GLN A 73 23.40 -10.31 61.68
CA GLN A 73 21.97 -10.37 62.02
C GLN A 73 21.33 -8.98 62.19
N HIS A 74 22.12 -7.91 62.07
CA HIS A 74 21.58 -6.56 62.24
C HIS A 74 20.55 -6.23 61.13
N PRO A 75 19.41 -5.57 61.44
CA PRO A 75 18.37 -5.26 60.47
C PRO A 75 18.87 -4.59 59.18
N GLU A 76 19.75 -3.59 59.29
CA GLU A 76 20.34 -2.93 58.12
C GLU A 76 21.20 -3.88 57.26
N THR A 77 21.95 -4.79 57.89
CA THR A 77 22.77 -5.79 57.20
C THR A 77 21.90 -6.78 56.44
N LEU A 78 20.80 -7.22 57.07
CA LEU A 78 19.84 -8.13 56.45
C LEU A 78 19.10 -7.47 55.28
N SER A 79 18.64 -6.22 55.46
CA SER A 79 17.98 -5.43 54.40
C SER A 79 18.88 -5.30 53.16
N MET A 80 20.15 -4.95 53.38
CA MET A 80 21.14 -4.85 52.31
C MET A 80 21.37 -6.19 51.60
N ALA A 81 21.41 -7.29 52.35
CA ALA A 81 21.58 -8.62 51.78
C ALA A 81 20.40 -9.05 50.90
N VAL A 82 19.16 -8.70 51.27
CA VAL A 82 17.96 -8.93 50.43
C VAL A 82 18.04 -8.11 49.14
N ALA A 83 18.43 -6.83 49.22
CA ALA A 83 18.59 -5.98 48.03
C ALA A 83 19.66 -6.53 47.07
N ILE A 84 20.78 -7.03 47.59
CA ILE A 84 21.85 -7.66 46.80
C ILE A 84 21.35 -8.90 46.08
N ALA A 85 20.57 -9.76 46.75
CA ALA A 85 19.97 -10.92 46.11
C ALA A 85 19.03 -10.52 44.96
N ASN A 86 18.27 -9.43 45.12
CA ASN A 86 17.44 -8.89 44.04
C ASN A 86 18.26 -8.43 42.83
N TRP A 87 19.34 -7.71 43.07
CA TRP A 87 20.19 -7.20 41.98
C TRP A 87 20.94 -8.31 41.27
N ARG A 88 21.38 -9.36 41.99
CA ARG A 88 21.97 -10.56 41.39
C ARG A 88 21.00 -11.25 40.43
N GLN A 89 19.72 -11.33 40.80
CA GLN A 89 18.70 -11.87 39.90
C GLN A 89 18.55 -11.04 38.63
N HIS A 90 18.50 -9.70 38.73
CA HIS A 90 18.42 -8.83 37.56
C HIS A 90 19.66 -8.94 36.64
N LEU A 91 20.80 -9.39 37.17
CA LEU A 91 22.02 -9.68 36.41
C LEU A 91 22.09 -11.13 35.89
N GLY A 92 21.05 -11.94 36.11
CA GLY A 92 20.92 -13.31 35.60
C GLY A 92 21.45 -14.41 36.52
N ASP A 93 22.01 -14.08 37.69
CA ASP A 93 22.51 -15.08 38.67
C ASP A 93 21.39 -15.53 39.62
N VAL A 94 20.32 -16.10 39.05
CA VAL A 94 19.10 -16.52 39.77
C VAL A 94 19.40 -17.61 40.80
N ALA A 95 20.27 -18.56 40.47
CA ALA A 95 20.61 -19.68 41.35
C ALA A 95 21.28 -19.19 42.64
N ARG A 96 22.26 -18.28 42.52
CA ARG A 96 22.92 -17.70 43.69
C ARG A 96 21.98 -16.80 44.50
N ALA A 97 21.13 -16.01 43.83
CA ALA A 97 20.11 -15.22 44.51
C ALA A 97 19.15 -16.11 45.32
N ALA A 98 18.74 -17.26 44.77
CA ALA A 98 17.91 -18.23 45.48
C ALA A 98 18.62 -18.79 46.73
N ASP A 99 19.88 -19.21 46.58
CA ASP A 99 20.69 -19.72 47.70
C ASP A 99 20.89 -18.67 48.80
N ASP A 100 21.19 -17.42 48.43
CA ASP A 100 21.34 -16.32 49.37
C ASP A 100 20.04 -16.09 50.15
N LEU A 101 18.90 -16.00 49.46
CA LEU A 101 17.60 -15.79 50.10
C LEU A 101 17.20 -16.97 50.99
N ALA A 102 17.44 -18.21 50.56
CA ALA A 102 17.18 -19.40 51.37
C ALA A 102 17.98 -19.39 52.68
N GLY A 103 19.21 -18.88 52.66
CA GLY A 103 20.02 -18.68 53.86
C GLY A 103 19.60 -17.48 54.71
N LEU A 104 19.08 -16.41 54.09
CA LEU A 104 18.68 -15.18 54.77
C LEU A 104 17.32 -15.28 55.47
N ILE A 105 16.35 -15.99 54.88
CA ILE A 105 14.97 -16.07 55.39
C ILE A 105 14.90 -16.52 56.87
N PRO A 106 15.62 -17.57 57.32
CA PRO A 106 15.62 -17.94 58.74
C PRO A 106 16.14 -16.85 59.68
N LEU A 107 17.10 -16.04 59.22
CA LEU A 107 17.63 -14.91 60.00
C LEU A 107 16.62 -13.75 60.04
N LEU A 108 15.99 -13.45 58.91
CA LEU A 108 14.93 -12.45 58.78
C LEU A 108 13.71 -12.81 59.66
N ASP A 109 13.28 -14.07 59.62
CA ASP A 109 12.19 -14.59 60.45
C ASP A 109 12.51 -14.48 61.95
N GLY A 110 13.75 -14.73 62.36
CA GLY A 110 14.18 -14.69 63.75
C GLY A 110 14.34 -13.28 64.32
N GLU A 111 14.92 -12.37 63.55
CA GLU A 111 15.30 -11.02 64.00
C GLU A 111 14.22 -9.98 63.73
N LEU A 112 13.61 -10.01 62.54
CA LEU A 112 12.60 -9.02 62.12
C LEU A 112 11.17 -9.54 62.27
N GLY A 113 11.01 -10.86 62.27
CA GLY A 113 9.72 -11.54 62.30
C GLY A 113 9.20 -11.87 60.90
N ARG A 114 8.33 -12.87 60.84
CA ARG A 114 7.74 -13.42 59.61
C ARG A 114 6.92 -12.41 58.79
N ASP A 115 6.38 -11.40 59.47
CA ASP A 115 5.51 -10.36 58.89
C ASP A 115 6.25 -9.09 58.50
N HIS A 116 7.56 -9.04 58.75
CA HIS A 116 8.35 -7.88 58.39
C HIS A 116 8.42 -7.73 56.87
N PRO A 117 8.33 -6.50 56.32
CA PRO A 117 8.35 -6.27 54.87
C PRO A 117 9.55 -6.91 54.15
N ASP A 118 10.75 -6.85 54.71
CA ASP A 118 11.95 -7.48 54.12
C ASP A 118 11.87 -9.01 54.12
N THR A 119 11.31 -9.59 55.19
CA THR A 119 11.10 -11.04 55.29
C THR A 119 10.10 -11.52 54.24
N LEU A 120 8.99 -10.79 54.06
CA LEU A 120 7.99 -11.08 53.03
C LEU A 120 8.58 -10.92 51.63
N THR A 121 9.33 -9.85 51.38
CA THR A 121 10.00 -9.61 50.09
C THR A 121 10.97 -10.74 49.75
N ALA A 122 11.80 -11.17 50.71
CA ALA A 122 12.73 -12.28 50.53
C ALA A 122 12.00 -13.61 50.22
N ARG A 123 10.92 -13.91 50.95
CA ARG A 123 10.08 -15.09 50.72
C ARG A 123 9.39 -15.04 49.35
N HIS A 124 8.88 -13.88 48.95
CA HIS A 124 8.25 -13.66 47.64
C HIS A 124 9.21 -13.91 46.50
N MET A 125 10.40 -13.31 46.57
CA MET A 125 11.42 -13.47 45.55
C MET A 125 11.87 -14.92 45.45
N LEU A 126 12.16 -15.58 46.58
CA LEU A 126 12.54 -17.00 46.58
C LEU A 126 11.43 -17.87 45.95
N ALA A 127 10.17 -17.62 46.29
CA ALA A 127 9.04 -18.34 45.68
C ALA A 127 8.90 -18.07 44.17
N SER A 128 9.24 -16.87 43.70
CA SER A 128 9.24 -16.53 42.27
C SER A 128 10.33 -17.24 41.46
N TYR A 129 11.36 -17.76 42.13
CA TYR A 129 12.43 -18.54 41.49
C TYR A 129 12.10 -20.02 41.35
N ALA A 130 10.90 -20.43 41.78
CA ALA A 130 10.40 -21.80 41.58
C ALA A 130 10.38 -22.13 40.08
N GLY A 131 11.17 -23.14 39.70
CA GLY A 131 11.26 -23.62 38.32
C GLY A 131 10.12 -24.57 37.94
N PRO A 132 10.05 -24.99 36.66
CA PRO A 132 9.00 -25.89 36.15
C PRO A 132 8.97 -27.28 36.81
N ASP A 133 10.08 -27.71 37.43
CA ASP A 133 10.16 -28.98 38.17
C ASP A 133 9.60 -28.92 39.60
N THR A 134 9.13 -27.74 40.05
CA THR A 134 8.56 -27.57 41.39
C THR A 134 7.22 -28.29 41.49
N ASP A 135 7.00 -29.04 42.58
CA ASP A 135 5.69 -29.64 42.87
C ASP A 135 4.59 -28.56 42.91
N PRO A 136 3.61 -28.58 41.99
CA PRO A 136 2.57 -27.56 41.93
C PRO A 136 1.76 -27.46 43.22
N ALA A 137 1.57 -28.57 43.96
CA ALA A 137 0.83 -28.55 45.21
C ALA A 137 1.59 -27.78 46.32
N LEU A 138 2.91 -27.96 46.39
CA LEU A 138 3.79 -27.21 47.29
C LEU A 138 3.82 -25.73 46.91
N ALA A 139 3.92 -25.41 45.61
CA ALA A 139 3.94 -24.04 45.14
C ALA A 139 2.62 -23.31 45.43
N VAL A 140 1.46 -23.93 45.16
CA VAL A 140 0.15 -23.38 45.55
C VAL A 140 0.07 -23.11 47.04
N THR A 141 0.52 -24.06 47.87
CA THR A 141 0.53 -23.87 49.33
C THR A 141 1.41 -22.69 49.76
N THR A 142 2.57 -22.54 49.13
CA THR A 142 3.55 -21.48 49.42
C THR A 142 2.99 -20.11 49.03
N TRP A 143 2.48 -19.98 47.80
CA TRP A 143 1.90 -18.73 47.31
C TRP A 143 0.60 -18.37 48.02
N PHE A 144 -0.21 -19.35 48.42
CA PHE A 144 -1.42 -19.09 49.21
C PHE A 144 -1.10 -18.51 50.58
N GLN A 145 -0.12 -19.09 51.29
CA GLN A 145 0.33 -18.56 52.57
C GLN A 145 0.95 -17.17 52.43
N LEU A 146 1.79 -16.98 51.41
CA LEU A 146 2.43 -15.69 51.18
C LEU A 146 1.42 -14.61 50.81
N PHE A 147 0.46 -14.91 49.93
CA PHE A 147 -0.65 -14.00 49.62
C PHE A 147 -1.42 -13.58 50.87
N ALA A 148 -1.74 -14.52 51.76
CA ALA A 148 -2.44 -14.22 53.01
C ALA A 148 -1.59 -13.34 53.96
N ASP A 149 -0.30 -13.62 54.07
CA ASP A 149 0.64 -12.82 54.87
C ASP A 149 0.77 -11.39 54.31
N GLU A 150 1.00 -11.25 53.01
CA GLU A 150 1.15 -9.96 52.32
C GLU A 150 -0.14 -9.16 52.30
N GLN A 151 -1.29 -9.79 52.10
CA GLN A 151 -2.59 -9.12 52.15
C GLN A 151 -2.86 -8.51 53.53
N ARG A 152 -2.44 -9.20 54.59
CA ARG A 152 -2.60 -8.72 55.97
C ARG A 152 -1.65 -7.56 56.29
N VAL A 153 -0.43 -7.58 55.78
CA VAL A 153 0.60 -6.57 56.08
C VAL A 153 0.49 -5.35 55.16
N PHE A 154 0.35 -5.56 53.85
CA PHE A 154 0.37 -4.50 52.84
C PHE A 154 -1.02 -4.10 52.34
N GLY A 155 -2.02 -4.96 52.53
CA GLY A 155 -3.38 -4.76 52.03
C GLY A 155 -3.62 -5.43 50.67
N ALA A 156 -4.90 -5.66 50.36
CA ALA A 156 -5.31 -6.45 49.18
C ALA A 156 -4.97 -5.83 47.82
N GLU A 157 -4.78 -4.50 47.75
CA GLU A 157 -4.49 -3.77 46.52
C GLU A 157 -3.01 -3.38 46.39
N ASN A 158 -2.14 -3.84 47.30
CA ASN A 158 -0.71 -3.63 47.16
C ASN A 158 -0.16 -4.45 45.97
N LEU A 159 0.79 -3.87 45.21
CA LEU A 159 1.33 -4.50 44.01
C LEU A 159 2.06 -5.82 44.28
N THR A 160 2.74 -5.95 45.43
CA THR A 160 3.39 -7.19 45.86
C THR A 160 2.33 -8.25 46.14
N THR A 161 1.27 -7.89 46.88
CA THR A 161 0.13 -8.79 47.14
C THR A 161 -0.56 -9.23 45.85
N LEU A 162 -0.75 -8.33 44.88
CA LEU A 162 -1.28 -8.68 43.56
C LEU A 162 -0.32 -9.58 42.78
N GLY A 163 1.00 -9.40 42.95
CA GLY A 163 2.03 -10.31 42.41
C GLY A 163 1.92 -11.72 43.01
N ALA A 164 1.74 -11.85 44.32
CA ALA A 164 1.55 -13.14 44.97
C ALA A 164 0.25 -13.81 44.51
N ARG A 165 -0.83 -13.01 44.36
CA ARG A 165 -2.12 -13.45 43.84
C ARG A 165 -2.03 -13.94 42.38
N HIS A 166 -1.29 -13.21 41.54
CA HIS A 166 -0.99 -13.60 40.15
C HIS A 166 -0.26 -14.94 40.09
N ASN A 167 0.82 -15.09 40.87
CA ASN A 167 1.60 -16.33 40.88
C ASN A 167 0.80 -17.50 41.46
N LEU A 168 -0.01 -17.27 42.51
CA LEU A 168 -0.93 -18.29 43.02
C LEU A 168 -1.87 -18.80 41.92
N ALA A 169 -2.42 -17.91 41.07
CA ALA A 169 -3.26 -18.30 39.96
C ALA A 169 -2.50 -19.16 38.92
N ILE A 170 -1.25 -18.80 38.58
CA ILE A 170 -0.40 -19.61 37.69
C ILE A 170 -0.22 -21.04 38.24
N TRP A 171 0.13 -21.17 39.51
CA TRP A 171 0.36 -22.48 40.12
C TRP A 171 -0.93 -23.28 40.29
N ARG A 172 -2.07 -22.63 40.58
CA ARG A 172 -3.39 -23.29 40.58
C ARG A 172 -3.74 -23.88 39.21
N ARG A 173 -3.46 -23.14 38.13
CA ARG A 173 -3.63 -23.65 36.76
C ARG A 173 -2.76 -24.88 36.52
N GLN A 174 -1.49 -24.84 36.91
CA GLN A 174 -0.58 -25.99 36.74
C GLN A 174 -1.03 -27.22 37.55
N LEU A 175 -1.68 -27.01 38.70
CA LEU A 175 -2.30 -28.07 39.50
C LEU A 175 -3.62 -28.61 38.87
N GLY A 176 -4.12 -27.97 37.81
CA GLY A 176 -5.34 -28.37 37.08
C GLY A 176 -6.59 -27.57 37.44
N ASP A 177 -6.51 -26.58 38.33
CA ASP A 177 -7.63 -25.68 38.67
C ASP A 177 -7.68 -24.49 37.70
N ILE A 178 -8.06 -24.78 36.45
CA ILE A 178 -8.10 -23.78 35.37
C ILE A 178 -9.15 -22.71 35.67
N VAL A 179 -10.37 -23.11 36.06
CA VAL A 179 -11.48 -22.17 36.30
C VAL A 179 -11.15 -21.20 37.44
N GLY A 180 -10.69 -21.74 38.58
CA GLY A 180 -10.34 -20.91 39.73
C GLY A 180 -9.12 -20.01 39.47
N ALA A 181 -8.17 -20.45 38.64
CA ALA A 181 -7.05 -19.62 38.22
C ALA A 181 -7.49 -18.49 37.27
N THR A 182 -8.38 -18.77 36.32
CA THR A 182 -8.92 -17.79 35.37
C THR A 182 -9.71 -16.70 36.09
N ASP A 183 -10.58 -17.07 37.03
CA ASP A 183 -11.35 -16.10 37.84
C ASP A 183 -10.44 -15.20 38.68
N GLU A 184 -9.39 -15.78 39.25
CA GLU A 184 -8.41 -15.03 40.04
C GLU A 184 -7.62 -14.06 39.16
N MET A 185 -7.21 -14.51 37.97
CA MET A 185 -6.47 -13.68 37.02
C MET A 185 -7.31 -12.52 36.49
N ALA A 186 -8.60 -12.73 36.28
CA ALA A 186 -9.55 -11.67 35.90
C ALA A 186 -9.62 -10.56 36.96
N GLN A 187 -9.61 -10.93 38.25
CA GLN A 187 -9.62 -9.97 39.34
C GLN A 187 -8.29 -9.22 39.45
N VAL A 188 -7.16 -9.93 39.32
CA VAL A 188 -5.83 -9.31 39.34
C VAL A 188 -5.67 -8.31 38.19
N SER A 189 -6.04 -8.69 36.96
CA SER A 189 -5.94 -7.81 35.80
C SER A 189 -6.81 -6.56 35.96
N SER A 190 -8.05 -6.71 36.46
CA SER A 190 -8.96 -5.59 36.71
C SER A 190 -8.42 -4.59 37.75
N VAL A 191 -7.85 -5.09 38.86
CA VAL A 191 -7.26 -4.21 39.88
C VAL A 191 -5.99 -3.53 39.36
N ARG A 192 -5.11 -4.26 38.66
CA ARG A 192 -3.89 -3.69 38.05
C ARG A 192 -4.23 -2.63 37.00
N ALA A 193 -5.24 -2.85 36.16
CA ALA A 193 -5.74 -1.87 35.21
C ALA A 193 -6.17 -0.56 35.89
N ARG A 194 -6.82 -0.64 37.06
CA ARG A 194 -7.23 0.54 37.83
C ARG A 194 -6.06 1.28 38.48
N LEU A 195 -5.07 0.55 38.99
CA LEU A 195 -3.96 1.14 39.76
C LEU A 195 -2.80 1.63 38.87
N LEU A 196 -2.46 0.86 37.83
CA LEU A 196 -1.29 1.07 36.98
C LEU A 196 -1.66 1.57 35.58
N GLY A 197 -2.92 1.42 35.18
CA GLY A 197 -3.37 1.63 33.82
C GLY A 197 -3.32 0.35 32.97
N ASN A 198 -3.99 0.40 31.82
CA ASN A 198 -4.13 -0.73 30.89
C ASN A 198 -2.82 -1.06 30.14
N GLU A 199 -1.91 -0.09 30.03
CA GLU A 199 -0.65 -0.22 29.27
C GLU A 199 0.52 -0.66 30.14
N HIS A 200 0.32 -0.84 31.45
CA HIS A 200 1.40 -1.28 32.32
C HIS A 200 1.75 -2.76 32.04
N PRO A 201 3.04 -3.14 31.92
CA PRO A 201 3.46 -4.51 31.61
C PRO A 201 2.82 -5.58 32.51
N ASP A 202 2.72 -5.35 33.82
CA ASP A 202 2.07 -6.28 34.75
C ASP A 202 0.55 -6.43 34.53
N THR A 203 -0.13 -5.35 34.12
CA THR A 203 -1.54 -5.39 33.74
C THR A 203 -1.69 -6.26 32.49
N LEU A 204 -0.87 -6.02 31.47
CA LEU A 204 -0.87 -6.76 30.22
C LEU A 204 -0.53 -8.24 30.42
N ALA A 205 0.45 -8.57 31.26
CA ALA A 205 0.81 -9.95 31.58
C ALA A 205 -0.36 -10.70 32.24
N SER A 206 -1.08 -10.04 33.14
CA SER A 206 -2.25 -10.62 33.82
C SER A 206 -3.43 -10.77 32.87
N TRP A 207 -3.70 -9.75 32.05
CA TRP A 207 -4.77 -9.79 31.06
C TRP A 207 -4.51 -10.89 30.02
N ARG A 208 -3.29 -10.97 29.49
CA ARG A 208 -2.86 -12.01 28.56
C ARG A 208 -3.12 -13.40 29.13
N ALA A 209 -2.67 -13.67 30.36
CA ALA A 209 -2.91 -14.94 31.02
C ALA A 209 -4.42 -15.23 31.17
N TRP A 210 -5.21 -14.25 31.60
CA TRP A 210 -6.66 -14.41 31.71
C TRP A 210 -7.34 -14.76 30.38
N VAL A 211 -7.00 -14.05 29.29
CA VAL A 211 -7.53 -14.32 27.94
C VAL A 211 -7.13 -15.70 27.47
N THR A 212 -5.84 -16.06 27.61
CA THR A 212 -5.36 -17.37 27.18
C THR A 212 -6.07 -18.50 27.91
N TRP A 213 -6.23 -18.38 29.24
CA TRP A 213 -6.82 -19.45 30.05
C TRP A 213 -8.34 -19.57 29.88
N ARG A 214 -9.03 -18.49 29.47
CA ARG A 214 -10.43 -18.58 29.02
C ARG A 214 -10.55 -19.45 27.78
N GLY A 215 -9.68 -19.23 26.79
CA GLY A 215 -9.65 -20.03 25.57
C GLY A 215 -9.35 -21.50 25.86
N ASP A 216 -8.34 -21.77 26.69
CA ASP A 216 -7.99 -23.13 27.15
C ASP A 216 -9.14 -23.83 27.90
N ALA A 217 -9.97 -23.05 28.62
CA ALA A 217 -11.14 -23.55 29.33
C ALA A 217 -12.36 -23.79 28.42
N GLY A 218 -12.25 -23.50 27.12
CA GLY A 218 -13.29 -23.69 26.11
C GLY A 218 -14.14 -22.46 25.82
N ASP A 219 -13.88 -21.31 26.45
CA ASP A 219 -14.53 -20.03 26.15
C ASP A 219 -13.76 -19.31 25.02
N THR A 220 -13.80 -19.90 23.83
CA THR A 220 -13.07 -19.43 22.64
C THR A 220 -13.59 -18.09 22.14
N GLU A 221 -14.90 -17.86 22.15
CA GLU A 221 -15.51 -16.59 21.74
C GLU A 221 -15.08 -15.43 22.66
N GLY A 222 -15.15 -15.64 23.98
CA GLY A 222 -14.68 -14.67 24.95
C GLY A 222 -13.17 -14.43 24.89
N ALA A 223 -12.39 -15.47 24.59
CA ALA A 223 -10.95 -15.36 24.41
C ALA A 223 -10.58 -14.62 23.13
N HIS A 224 -11.25 -14.89 22.01
CA HIS A 224 -11.08 -14.16 20.75
C HIS A 224 -11.38 -12.66 20.92
N ALA A 225 -12.54 -12.31 21.50
CA ALA A 225 -12.89 -10.91 21.74
C ALA A 225 -11.91 -10.22 22.71
N GLY A 226 -11.47 -10.93 23.75
CA GLY A 226 -10.46 -10.44 24.68
C GLY A 226 -9.10 -10.23 24.03
N ALA A 227 -8.67 -11.15 23.17
CA ALA A 227 -7.44 -11.06 22.40
C ALA A 227 -7.46 -9.87 21.42
N ALA A 228 -8.54 -9.71 20.67
CA ALA A 228 -8.76 -8.58 19.76
C ALA A 228 -8.65 -7.21 20.47
N THR A 229 -9.13 -7.13 21.72
CA THR A 229 -9.00 -5.92 22.55
C THR A 229 -7.56 -5.70 23.06
N LEU A 230 -6.84 -6.79 23.33
CA LEU A 230 -5.51 -6.75 23.95
C LEU A 230 -4.39 -6.49 22.93
N ILE A 231 -4.53 -6.97 21.69
CA ILE A 231 -3.50 -6.84 20.62
C ILE A 231 -3.03 -5.39 20.43
N PRO A 232 -3.90 -4.36 20.30
CA PRO A 232 -3.45 -2.98 20.13
C PRO A 232 -2.64 -2.44 21.32
N LEU A 233 -2.98 -2.87 22.54
CA LEU A 233 -2.24 -2.48 23.75
C LEU A 233 -0.86 -3.13 23.80
N LEU A 234 -0.76 -4.40 23.38
CA LEU A 234 0.52 -5.11 23.25
C LEU A 234 1.39 -4.46 22.17
N GLY A 235 0.81 -4.15 21.00
CA GLY A 235 1.50 -3.44 19.91
C GLY A 235 2.06 -2.09 20.35
N LYS A 236 1.29 -1.31 21.12
CA LYS A 236 1.74 -0.01 21.65
C LYS A 236 2.90 -0.13 22.65
N VAL A 237 2.89 -1.15 23.51
CA VAL A 237 3.86 -1.27 24.62
C VAL A 237 5.11 -2.05 24.22
N PHE A 238 4.96 -3.13 23.46
CA PHE A 238 6.05 -4.01 23.07
C PHE A 238 6.47 -3.87 21.60
N GLY A 239 5.60 -3.32 20.75
CA GLY A 239 5.76 -3.30 19.30
C GLY A 239 4.98 -4.44 18.62
N ASP A 240 4.61 -4.23 17.36
CA ASP A 240 3.80 -5.19 16.58
C ASP A 240 4.56 -6.49 16.27
N ASP A 241 5.88 -6.39 16.06
CA ASP A 241 6.76 -7.52 15.76
C ASP A 241 7.25 -8.25 17.04
N HIS A 242 6.84 -7.83 18.24
CA HIS A 242 7.25 -8.48 19.47
C HIS A 242 6.52 -9.82 19.67
N GLU A 243 7.24 -10.84 20.17
CA GLU A 243 6.72 -12.21 20.37
C GLU A 243 5.39 -12.26 21.13
N GLN A 244 5.22 -11.39 22.14
CA GLN A 244 3.97 -11.32 22.92
C GLN A 244 2.79 -10.82 22.11
N THR A 245 3.01 -9.86 21.20
CA THR A 245 1.98 -9.30 20.32
C THR A 245 1.60 -10.32 19.25
N LEU A 246 2.60 -10.91 18.58
CA LEU A 246 2.39 -11.96 17.58
C LEU A 246 1.72 -13.20 18.20
N GLY A 247 2.16 -13.63 19.38
CA GLY A 247 1.56 -14.76 20.09
C GLY A 247 0.09 -14.52 20.47
N MET A 248 -0.30 -13.28 20.80
CA MET A 248 -1.71 -12.97 21.03
C MET A 248 -2.52 -12.93 19.73
N ARG A 249 -1.96 -12.42 18.64
CA ARG A 249 -2.60 -12.45 17.31
C ARG A 249 -2.82 -13.89 16.83
N HIS A 250 -1.83 -14.75 17.02
CA HIS A 250 -1.92 -16.18 16.75
C HIS A 250 -3.09 -16.82 17.51
N LEU A 251 -3.17 -16.61 18.82
CA LEU A 251 -4.25 -17.15 19.65
C LEU A 251 -5.62 -16.57 19.26
N CYS A 252 -5.67 -15.28 18.90
CA CYS A 252 -6.88 -14.63 18.41
C CYS A 252 -7.42 -15.32 17.16
N LEU A 253 -6.55 -15.66 16.20
CA LEU A 253 -6.94 -16.37 14.98
C LEU A 253 -7.28 -17.84 15.24
N LEU A 254 -6.56 -18.49 16.18
CA LEU A 254 -6.86 -19.86 16.58
C LEU A 254 -8.27 -20.02 17.19
N TRP A 255 -8.72 -19.00 17.93
CA TRP A 255 -10.07 -18.98 18.54
C TRP A 255 -11.10 -18.23 17.72
N ALA A 256 -10.77 -17.80 16.50
CA ALA A 256 -11.74 -17.18 15.60
C ALA A 256 -12.91 -18.14 15.36
N PRO A 257 -14.17 -17.68 15.47
CA PRO A 257 -15.32 -18.54 15.33
C PRO A 257 -15.37 -19.14 13.91
N ALA A 258 -15.58 -20.46 13.82
CA ALA A 258 -15.86 -21.11 12.54
C ALA A 258 -17.16 -20.58 11.94
N SER A 259 -17.06 -20.12 10.71
CA SER A 259 -18.20 -19.58 9.96
C SER A 259 -18.23 -20.25 8.60
N PRO A 260 -19.29 -21.01 8.28
CA PRO A 260 -19.47 -21.57 6.95
C PRO A 260 -19.43 -20.42 5.94
N ASN A 261 -18.55 -20.51 4.96
CA ASN A 261 -18.35 -19.51 3.91
C ASN A 261 -17.84 -18.13 4.40
N ARG A 262 -17.11 -18.02 5.53
CA ARG A 262 -16.50 -16.74 5.97
C ARG A 262 -15.07 -16.86 6.50
N ASP A 263 -14.36 -17.91 6.07
CA ASP A 263 -12.98 -18.13 6.51
C ASP A 263 -11.96 -17.40 5.64
N ILE A 264 -12.36 -16.71 4.56
CA ILE A 264 -11.43 -15.98 3.69
C ILE A 264 -10.64 -14.94 4.46
N GLU A 265 -11.31 -14.10 5.25
CA GLU A 265 -10.66 -13.06 6.04
C GLU A 265 -9.70 -13.65 7.09
N VAL A 266 -10.11 -14.74 7.74
CA VAL A 266 -9.32 -15.45 8.78
C VAL A 266 -8.10 -16.13 8.17
N LEU A 267 -8.27 -16.82 7.03
CA LEU A 267 -7.17 -17.44 6.28
C LEU A 267 -6.19 -16.39 5.76
N ALA A 268 -6.70 -15.24 5.30
CA ALA A 268 -5.86 -14.15 4.88
C ALA A 268 -5.08 -13.52 6.05
N ASP A 269 -5.71 -13.36 7.22
CA ASP A 269 -5.03 -12.90 8.43
C ASP A 269 -3.96 -13.88 8.90
N TRP A 270 -4.21 -15.20 8.79
CA TRP A 270 -3.19 -16.22 9.05
C TRP A 270 -2.01 -16.09 8.09
N ALA A 271 -2.26 -15.93 6.79
CA ALA A 271 -1.20 -15.79 5.80
C ALA A 271 -0.33 -14.54 6.07
N VAL A 272 -0.95 -13.41 6.42
CA VAL A 272 -0.24 -12.19 6.82
C VAL A 272 0.56 -12.43 8.10
N LEU A 273 -0.07 -13.03 9.13
CA LEU A 273 0.58 -13.25 10.42
C LEU A 273 1.81 -14.16 10.29
N ILE A 274 1.74 -15.23 9.49
CA ILE A 274 2.87 -16.16 9.29
C ILE A 274 4.05 -15.43 8.65
N ASP A 275 3.82 -14.56 7.67
CA ASP A 275 4.90 -13.76 7.07
C ASP A 275 5.55 -12.83 8.10
N GLU A 276 4.76 -12.25 9.00
CA GLU A 276 5.25 -11.40 10.09
C GLU A 276 6.01 -12.18 11.16
N GLU A 277 5.53 -13.37 11.55
CA GLU A 277 6.21 -14.30 12.47
C GLU A 277 7.54 -14.77 11.86
N ILE A 278 7.59 -15.11 10.57
CA ILE A 278 8.83 -15.47 9.86
C ILE A 278 9.80 -14.28 9.87
N ARG A 279 9.33 -13.07 9.57
CA ARG A 279 10.17 -11.86 9.56
C ARG A 279 10.74 -11.53 10.94
N ALA A 280 9.92 -11.61 11.98
CA ALA A 280 10.26 -11.14 13.32
C ALA A 280 10.99 -12.20 14.17
N LEU A 281 10.55 -13.46 14.11
CA LEU A 281 10.99 -14.54 15.00
C LEU A 281 11.80 -15.61 14.26
N GLY A 282 11.62 -15.72 12.94
CA GLY A 282 12.24 -16.73 12.10
C GLY A 282 11.34 -17.93 11.83
N ILE A 283 11.67 -18.68 10.77
CA ILE A 283 10.86 -19.80 10.28
C ILE A 283 10.81 -21.00 11.25
N ASP A 284 11.88 -21.23 12.00
CA ASP A 284 12.00 -22.36 12.95
C ASP A 284 11.48 -22.03 14.35
N HIS A 285 10.98 -20.82 14.59
CA HIS A 285 10.47 -20.43 15.89
C HIS A 285 9.21 -21.27 16.23
N PRO A 286 9.05 -21.77 17.47
CA PRO A 286 7.91 -22.63 17.83
C PRO A 286 6.54 -22.02 17.52
N LEU A 287 6.41 -20.69 17.69
CA LEU A 287 5.18 -19.97 17.36
C LEU A 287 4.88 -20.04 15.85
N THR A 288 5.88 -19.76 15.00
CA THR A 288 5.76 -19.80 13.53
C THR A 288 5.38 -21.18 13.03
N VAL A 289 6.01 -22.22 13.56
CA VAL A 289 5.70 -23.62 13.21
C VAL A 289 4.27 -23.99 13.62
N ALA A 290 3.85 -23.59 14.81
CA ALA A 290 2.48 -23.77 15.26
C ALA A 290 1.49 -23.01 14.35
N GLY A 291 1.85 -21.80 13.92
CA GLY A 291 1.00 -20.95 13.08
C GLY A 291 0.79 -21.56 11.70
N GLN A 292 1.87 -22.02 11.07
CA GLN A 292 1.80 -22.77 9.81
C GLN A 292 0.93 -24.04 9.93
N THR A 293 1.03 -24.75 11.05
CA THR A 293 0.22 -25.95 11.30
C THR A 293 -1.26 -25.60 11.45
N ALA A 294 -1.58 -24.58 12.24
CA ALA A 294 -2.95 -24.11 12.44
C ALA A 294 -3.57 -23.58 11.16
N PHE A 295 -2.83 -22.79 10.38
CA PHE A 295 -3.25 -22.30 9.07
C PHE A 295 -3.51 -23.44 8.09
N ALA A 296 -2.60 -24.42 8.00
CA ALA A 296 -2.78 -25.57 7.10
C ALA A 296 -4.00 -26.40 7.49
N ALA A 297 -4.24 -26.63 8.79
CA ALA A 297 -5.42 -27.32 9.27
C ALA A 297 -6.70 -26.55 8.92
N ARG A 298 -6.72 -25.24 9.19
CA ARG A 298 -7.87 -24.37 8.91
C ARG A 298 -8.18 -24.28 7.41
N ARG A 299 -7.14 -24.18 6.58
CA ARG A 299 -7.28 -24.17 5.11
C ARG A 299 -7.83 -25.50 4.61
N ALA A 300 -7.38 -26.63 5.17
CA ALA A 300 -7.90 -27.94 4.81
C ALA A 300 -9.39 -28.11 5.19
N ASP A 301 -9.79 -27.64 6.37
CA ASP A 301 -11.20 -27.63 6.79
C ASP A 301 -12.06 -26.78 5.84
N TRP A 302 -11.58 -25.58 5.49
CA TRP A 302 -12.25 -24.69 4.54
C TRP A 302 -12.34 -25.28 3.12
N GLU A 303 -11.27 -25.90 2.62
CA GLU A 303 -11.28 -26.60 1.32
C GLU A 303 -12.25 -27.79 1.33
N ALA A 304 -12.36 -28.51 2.46
CA ALA A 304 -13.34 -29.58 2.62
C ALA A 304 -14.78 -29.04 2.64
N ASP A 305 -15.05 -27.93 3.33
CA ASP A 305 -16.36 -27.27 3.33
C ASP A 305 -16.76 -26.79 1.91
N LEU A 306 -15.80 -26.29 1.12
CA LEU A 306 -16.04 -25.94 -0.27
C LEU A 306 -16.41 -27.15 -1.13
N ASP A 307 -15.79 -28.31 -0.87
CA ASP A 307 -16.05 -29.55 -1.59
C ASP A 307 -17.36 -30.25 -1.12
N GLU A 308 -17.79 -30.05 0.15
CA GLU A 308 -19.03 -30.58 0.72
C GLU A 308 -20.27 -29.70 0.42
N GLY A 309 -20.08 -28.41 0.20
CA GLY A 309 -21.16 -27.47 -0.10
C GLY A 309 -21.90 -27.83 -1.39
N GLU A 310 -23.23 -28.00 -1.31
CA GLU A 310 -24.10 -28.02 -2.49
C GLU A 310 -24.19 -26.60 -3.06
N TRP A 311 -23.14 -26.16 -3.74
CA TRP A 311 -23.09 -24.90 -4.50
C TRP A 311 -23.88 -25.08 -5.79
N VAL A 312 -25.19 -25.16 -5.66
CA VAL A 312 -26.10 -25.23 -6.81
C VAL A 312 -26.78 -23.87 -6.91
N ASP A 313 -26.55 -23.18 -8.03
CA ASP A 313 -27.27 -21.98 -8.40
C ASP A 313 -28.78 -22.18 -8.16
N ALA A 314 -29.48 -21.19 -7.59
CA ALA A 314 -30.91 -21.28 -7.32
C ALA A 314 -31.71 -21.66 -8.57
N ASP A 315 -31.29 -21.21 -9.76
CA ASP A 315 -31.90 -21.58 -11.04
C ASP A 315 -31.63 -23.03 -11.43
N LEU A 316 -30.43 -23.54 -11.12
CA LEU A 316 -30.07 -24.93 -11.34
C LEU A 316 -30.79 -25.84 -10.34
N TYR A 317 -31.01 -25.36 -9.11
CA TYR A 317 -31.80 -26.03 -8.07
C TYR A 317 -33.29 -26.06 -8.45
N GLN A 318 -33.83 -24.96 -8.97
CA GLN A 318 -35.20 -24.89 -9.50
C GLN A 318 -35.39 -25.82 -10.70
N GLN A 319 -34.41 -25.88 -11.61
CA GLN A 319 -34.41 -26.84 -12.73
C GLN A 319 -34.32 -28.29 -12.23
N MET A 320 -33.53 -28.55 -11.19
CA MET A 320 -33.46 -29.86 -10.55
C MET A 320 -34.77 -30.24 -9.83
N GLU A 321 -35.45 -29.30 -9.16
CA GLU A 321 -36.77 -29.52 -8.54
C GLU A 321 -37.89 -29.71 -9.58
N LEU A 322 -37.84 -28.98 -10.70
CA LEU A 322 -38.80 -29.13 -11.80
C LEU A 322 -38.66 -30.47 -12.54
N ASP A 323 -37.44 -31.02 -12.62
CA ASP A 323 -37.17 -32.36 -13.18
C ASP A 323 -37.41 -33.51 -12.16
N GLN A 324 -37.60 -33.22 -10.86
CA GLN A 324 -37.92 -34.20 -9.81
C GLN A 324 -39.37 -34.74 -9.87
N GLY A 325 -39.85 -35.06 -11.07
CA GLY A 325 -40.92 -36.04 -11.23
C GLY A 325 -40.36 -37.46 -11.04
N ASP A 326 -40.17 -37.91 -9.79
CA ASP A 326 -39.77 -39.28 -9.38
C ASP A 326 -38.53 -39.90 -10.09
N GLY A 327 -37.74 -39.15 -10.85
CA GLY A 327 -36.60 -39.62 -11.65
C GLY A 327 -35.25 -39.04 -11.20
N GLU A 328 -34.18 -39.84 -11.33
CA GLU A 328 -32.79 -39.37 -11.12
C GLU A 328 -32.48 -38.16 -12.02
N PRO A 329 -31.70 -37.17 -11.54
CA PRO A 329 -31.32 -36.00 -12.33
C PRO A 329 -30.63 -36.43 -13.62
N THR A 330 -30.94 -35.73 -14.72
CA THR A 330 -30.34 -36.06 -16.02
C THR A 330 -28.81 -35.93 -15.95
N LYS A 331 -28.09 -36.76 -16.73
CA LYS A 331 -26.62 -36.68 -16.80
C LYS A 331 -26.10 -35.28 -17.17
N GLU A 332 -26.89 -34.52 -17.90
CA GLU A 332 -26.59 -33.16 -18.34
C GLU A 332 -26.72 -32.14 -17.21
N LEU A 333 -27.78 -32.23 -16.39
CA LEU A 333 -27.92 -31.41 -15.17
C LEU A 333 -26.83 -31.72 -14.15
N ALA A 334 -26.51 -33.00 -13.94
CA ALA A 334 -25.42 -33.39 -13.05
C ALA A 334 -24.04 -32.90 -13.54
N ALA A 335 -23.82 -32.83 -14.86
CA ALA A 335 -22.60 -32.26 -15.44
C ALA A 335 -22.53 -30.74 -15.26
N ARG A 336 -23.63 -30.02 -15.49
CA ARG A 336 -23.71 -28.56 -15.28
C ARG A 336 -23.54 -28.16 -13.82
N ALA A 337 -24.13 -28.92 -12.89
CA ALA A 337 -23.95 -28.69 -11.45
C ALA A 337 -22.48 -28.84 -11.04
N LYS A 338 -21.80 -29.86 -11.58
CA LYS A 338 -20.37 -30.09 -11.33
C LYS A 338 -19.48 -28.99 -11.93
N GLU A 339 -19.80 -28.52 -13.14
CA GLU A 339 -19.09 -27.42 -13.79
C GLU A 339 -19.21 -26.12 -12.98
N TYR A 340 -20.43 -25.76 -12.57
CA TYR A 340 -20.70 -24.60 -11.73
C TYR A 340 -19.97 -24.67 -10.38
N ALA A 341 -20.02 -25.83 -9.69
CA ALA A 341 -19.31 -26.01 -8.43
C ALA A 341 -17.79 -25.84 -8.60
N THR A 342 -17.22 -26.29 -9.72
CA THR A 342 -15.80 -26.13 -10.03
C THR A 342 -15.44 -24.66 -10.28
N GLU A 343 -16.23 -23.95 -11.08
CA GLU A 343 -16.05 -22.52 -11.36
C GLU A 343 -16.18 -21.67 -10.09
N HIS A 344 -17.20 -21.97 -9.27
CA HIS A 344 -17.43 -21.31 -8.00
C HIS A 344 -16.26 -21.49 -7.04
N ARG A 345 -15.75 -22.71 -6.91
CA ARG A 345 -14.55 -23.01 -6.12
C ARG A 345 -13.35 -22.20 -6.60
N SER A 346 -13.04 -22.22 -7.91
CA SER A 346 -11.91 -21.46 -8.46
C SER A 346 -12.05 -19.95 -8.23
N ARG A 347 -13.27 -19.41 -8.30
CA ARG A 347 -13.54 -18.00 -8.00
C ARG A 347 -13.26 -17.65 -6.54
N ILE A 348 -13.67 -18.49 -5.59
CA ILE A 348 -13.43 -18.27 -4.15
C ILE A 348 -11.94 -18.42 -3.82
N GLU A 349 -11.25 -19.43 -4.37
CA GLU A 349 -9.79 -19.58 -4.20
C GLU A 349 -9.03 -18.34 -4.73
N ALA A 350 -9.42 -17.82 -5.89
CA ALA A 350 -8.84 -16.59 -6.44
C ALA A 350 -9.12 -15.37 -5.57
N LEU A 351 -10.32 -15.27 -4.98
CA LEU A 351 -10.67 -14.21 -4.05
C LEU A 351 -9.79 -14.26 -2.80
N LEU A 352 -9.54 -15.44 -2.22
CA LEU A 352 -8.65 -15.60 -1.07
C LEU A 352 -7.24 -15.09 -1.38
N GLU A 353 -6.64 -15.53 -2.48
CA GLU A 353 -5.29 -15.09 -2.86
C GLU A 353 -5.24 -13.57 -3.10
N HIS A 354 -6.30 -12.99 -3.69
CA HIS A 354 -6.40 -11.54 -3.87
C HIS A 354 -6.50 -10.80 -2.52
N VAL A 355 -7.35 -11.27 -1.59
CA VAL A 355 -7.50 -10.69 -0.25
C VAL A 355 -6.18 -10.76 0.53
N ILE A 356 -5.42 -11.86 0.42
CA ILE A 356 -4.08 -11.97 1.02
C ILE A 356 -3.16 -10.87 0.51
N VAL A 357 -3.10 -10.65 -0.80
CA VAL A 357 -2.26 -9.60 -1.40
C VAL A 357 -2.69 -8.21 -0.91
N MET A 358 -3.99 -7.91 -0.94
CA MET A 358 -4.52 -6.62 -0.47
C MET A 358 -4.22 -6.37 1.01
N LYS A 359 -4.37 -7.38 1.88
CA LYS A 359 -4.05 -7.22 3.31
C LYS A 359 -2.57 -6.98 3.57
N LYS A 360 -1.67 -7.64 2.82
CA LYS A 360 -0.23 -7.36 2.88
C LYS A 360 0.07 -5.91 2.48
N GLU A 361 -0.52 -5.46 1.38
CA GLU A 361 -0.37 -4.09 0.89
C GLU A 361 -0.90 -3.06 1.90
N ILE A 362 -2.06 -3.31 2.51
CA ILE A 362 -2.59 -2.47 3.61
C ILE A 362 -1.55 -2.37 4.73
N GLY A 363 -0.99 -3.51 5.17
CA GLY A 363 0.03 -3.54 6.23
C GLY A 363 1.30 -2.76 5.87
N GLU A 364 1.76 -2.85 4.62
CA GLU A 364 2.92 -2.09 4.13
C GLU A 364 2.63 -0.58 4.08
N ARG A 365 1.49 -0.17 3.52
CA ARG A 365 1.07 1.23 3.46
C ARG A 365 0.85 1.83 4.86
N SER A 366 0.24 1.07 5.76
CA SER A 366 0.08 1.43 7.17
C SER A 366 1.43 1.69 7.86
N LYS A 367 2.43 0.83 7.63
CA LYS A 367 3.78 1.02 8.20
C LYS A 367 4.51 2.21 7.57
N ALA A 368 4.34 2.44 6.26
CA ALA A 368 5.03 3.51 5.53
C ALA A 368 4.43 4.91 5.80
N PHE A 369 3.11 5.02 5.87
CA PHE A 369 2.40 6.31 5.88
C PHE A 369 1.51 6.51 7.12
N GLY A 370 1.31 5.48 7.93
CA GLY A 370 0.40 5.45 9.07
C GLY A 370 -0.99 4.93 8.70
N ASP A 371 -1.66 4.29 9.67
CA ASP A 371 -2.98 3.66 9.50
C ASP A 371 -4.10 4.63 9.05
N GLY A 372 -3.98 5.91 9.45
CA GLY A 372 -4.94 6.95 9.09
C GLY A 372 -4.64 7.67 7.77
N SER A 373 -3.58 7.27 7.04
CA SER A 373 -3.23 7.91 5.78
C SER A 373 -4.26 7.60 4.69
N GLU A 374 -4.44 8.53 3.75
CA GLU A 374 -5.33 8.32 2.60
C GLU A 374 -4.93 7.08 1.79
N SER A 375 -3.62 6.80 1.67
CA SER A 375 -3.10 5.61 0.99
C SER A 375 -3.52 4.30 1.66
N ALA A 376 -3.40 4.20 2.99
CA ALA A 376 -3.82 3.02 3.74
C ALA A 376 -5.35 2.86 3.74
N LEU A 377 -6.09 3.96 3.88
CA LEU A 377 -7.55 3.95 3.82
C LEU A 377 -8.09 3.61 2.44
N SER A 378 -7.42 4.03 1.35
CA SER A 378 -7.77 3.65 -0.02
C SER A 378 -7.57 2.14 -0.24
N ALA A 379 -6.45 1.57 0.21
CA ALA A 379 -6.25 0.12 0.10
C ALA A 379 -7.30 -0.68 0.89
N ARG A 380 -7.74 -0.16 2.05
CA ARG A 380 -8.86 -0.75 2.81
C ARG A 380 -10.20 -0.63 2.07
N TYR A 381 -10.41 0.42 1.29
CA TYR A 381 -11.58 0.55 0.41
C TYR A 381 -11.56 -0.53 -0.68
N ASP A 382 -10.41 -0.75 -1.31
CA ASP A 382 -10.24 -1.75 -2.36
C ASP A 382 -10.52 -3.17 -1.83
N LEU A 383 -10.04 -3.47 -0.62
CA LEU A 383 -10.37 -4.72 0.08
C LEU A 383 -11.88 -4.85 0.33
N ALA A 384 -12.53 -3.82 0.88
CA ALA A 384 -13.96 -3.85 1.15
C ALA A 384 -14.78 -4.05 -0.15
N TYR A 385 -14.38 -3.39 -1.23
CA TYR A 385 -14.99 -3.53 -2.54
C TYR A 385 -14.82 -4.95 -3.11
N ALA A 386 -13.63 -5.52 -3.01
CA ALA A 386 -13.36 -6.88 -3.45
C ALA A 386 -14.19 -7.92 -2.69
N LEU A 387 -14.37 -7.74 -1.37
CA LEU A 387 -15.24 -8.62 -0.56
C LEU A 387 -16.71 -8.52 -0.98
N TRP A 388 -17.22 -7.30 -1.25
CA TRP A 388 -18.57 -7.10 -1.76
C TRP A 388 -18.80 -7.82 -3.11
N ASN A 389 -17.85 -7.71 -4.04
CA ASN A 389 -17.91 -8.39 -5.33
C ASN A 389 -17.68 -9.90 -5.23
N GLY A 390 -16.90 -10.33 -4.24
CA GLY A 390 -16.65 -11.72 -3.92
C GLY A 390 -17.87 -12.49 -3.43
N GLY A 391 -18.86 -11.78 -2.86
CA GLY A 391 -20.04 -12.35 -2.22
C GLY A 391 -19.89 -12.52 -0.70
N GLU A 392 -18.81 -11.99 -0.11
CA GLU A 392 -18.49 -12.05 1.32
C GLU A 392 -19.19 -10.92 2.09
N TYR A 393 -20.52 -10.84 1.97
CA TYR A 393 -21.30 -9.67 2.41
C TYR A 393 -21.19 -9.29 3.89
N PRO A 394 -21.18 -10.24 4.85
CA PRO A 394 -21.07 -9.90 6.27
C PRO A 394 -19.73 -9.24 6.60
N ASP A 395 -18.64 -9.79 6.09
CA ASP A 395 -17.28 -9.28 6.32
C ASP A 395 -17.08 -7.97 5.57
N ALA A 396 -17.57 -7.89 4.33
CA ALA A 396 -17.58 -6.65 3.54
C ALA A 396 -18.32 -5.52 4.27
N ALA A 397 -19.47 -5.81 4.88
CA ALA A 397 -20.25 -4.84 5.63
C ALA A 397 -19.51 -4.34 6.89
N GLN A 398 -18.88 -5.25 7.65
CA GLN A 398 -18.10 -4.91 8.83
C GLN A 398 -16.87 -4.07 8.45
N CYS A 399 -16.10 -4.50 7.45
CA CYS A 399 -14.95 -3.77 6.91
C CYS A 399 -15.34 -2.36 6.43
N THR A 400 -16.44 -2.25 5.68
CA THR A 400 -16.93 -0.96 5.17
C THR A 400 -17.36 -0.03 6.31
N GLN A 401 -17.99 -0.56 7.36
CA GLN A 401 -18.40 0.25 8.52
C GLN A 401 -17.20 0.82 9.26
N HIS A 402 -16.22 -0.02 9.63
CA HIS A 402 -15.02 0.44 10.31
C HIS A 402 -14.21 1.42 9.46
N LEU A 403 -14.11 1.15 8.15
CA LEU A 403 -13.46 2.05 7.21
C LEU A 403 -14.14 3.42 7.16
N LEU A 404 -15.48 3.47 7.17
CA LEU A 404 -16.20 4.73 7.18
C LEU A 404 -15.90 5.57 8.42
N GLU A 405 -15.88 4.93 9.59
CA GLU A 405 -15.55 5.58 10.86
C GLU A 405 -14.13 6.14 10.86
N ASP A 406 -13.17 5.39 10.31
CA ASP A 406 -11.77 5.81 10.21
C ASP A 406 -11.56 6.91 9.15
N CYS A 407 -12.22 6.82 7.99
CA CYS A 407 -12.20 7.87 6.97
C CYS A 407 -12.80 9.18 7.51
N ALA A 408 -13.93 9.11 8.20
CA ALA A 408 -14.56 10.28 8.82
C ALA A 408 -13.64 10.92 9.88
N ARG A 409 -12.94 10.10 10.69
CA ARG A 409 -12.03 10.58 11.73
C ARG A 409 -10.76 11.22 11.18
N ASN A 410 -10.14 10.63 10.15
CA ASN A 410 -8.82 11.03 9.65
C ASN A 410 -8.86 12.00 8.47
N LEU A 411 -9.79 11.81 7.53
CA LEU A 411 -9.89 12.60 6.29
C LEU A 411 -11.04 13.62 6.33
N GLY A 412 -12.03 13.40 7.19
CA GLY A 412 -13.21 14.24 7.34
C GLY A 412 -14.39 13.82 6.45
N ASP A 413 -15.56 14.35 6.76
CA ASP A 413 -16.83 13.91 6.16
C ASP A 413 -17.02 14.31 4.69
N GLU A 414 -16.39 15.40 4.25
CA GLU A 414 -16.49 15.93 2.88
C GLU A 414 -15.42 15.35 1.93
N HIS A 415 -14.52 14.51 2.43
CA HIS A 415 -13.46 13.92 1.61
C HIS A 415 -14.03 12.95 0.57
N ALA A 416 -13.46 12.93 -0.63
CA ALA A 416 -13.94 12.11 -1.75
C ALA A 416 -13.98 10.61 -1.39
N LEU A 417 -12.91 10.09 -0.78
CA LEU A 417 -12.86 8.71 -0.30
C LEU A 417 -13.96 8.41 0.75
N THR A 418 -14.21 9.31 1.70
CA THR A 418 -15.29 9.14 2.68
C THR A 418 -16.66 9.09 2.00
N ALA A 419 -16.88 9.89 0.95
CA ALA A 419 -18.09 9.83 0.15
C ALA A 419 -18.22 8.50 -0.60
N SER A 420 -17.13 7.99 -1.21
CA SER A 420 -17.11 6.70 -1.89
C SER A 420 -17.40 5.54 -0.94
N VAL A 421 -16.83 5.54 0.26
CA VAL A 421 -17.12 4.51 1.29
C VAL A 421 -18.60 4.54 1.71
N ARG A 422 -19.22 5.72 1.85
CA ARG A 422 -20.66 5.82 2.12
C ARG A 422 -21.50 5.25 0.98
N GLN A 423 -21.11 5.50 -0.28
CA GLN A 423 -21.79 4.94 -1.43
C GLN A 423 -21.68 3.41 -1.45
N LEU A 424 -20.49 2.87 -1.19
CA LEU A 424 -20.25 1.43 -1.07
C LEU A 424 -21.12 0.82 0.05
N GLN A 425 -21.19 1.46 1.23
CA GLN A 425 -22.04 1.01 2.33
C GLN A 425 -23.53 1.03 1.96
N ALA A 426 -23.99 2.09 1.28
CA ALA A 426 -25.39 2.22 0.86
C ALA A 426 -25.76 1.21 -0.24
N ALA A 427 -24.84 0.89 -1.15
CA ALA A 427 -25.00 -0.18 -2.13
C ALA A 427 -25.06 -1.54 -1.43
N GLY A 428 -24.13 -1.81 -0.51
CA GLY A 428 -24.06 -3.03 0.30
C GLY A 428 -25.32 -3.31 1.14
N GLN A 429 -25.93 -2.28 1.71
CA GLN A 429 -27.18 -2.40 2.48
C GLN A 429 -28.38 -2.88 1.66
N ARG A 430 -28.35 -2.74 0.32
CA ARG A 430 -29.39 -3.30 -0.55
C ARG A 430 -29.28 -4.82 -0.66
N TYR A 431 -28.06 -5.37 -0.55
CA TYR A 431 -27.81 -6.81 -0.58
C TYR A 431 -28.12 -7.50 0.75
N THR A 432 -27.97 -6.82 1.88
CA THR A 432 -28.26 -7.38 3.23
C THR A 432 -29.72 -7.30 3.67
N GLN A 433 -30.57 -6.54 2.95
CA GLN A 433 -32.02 -6.46 3.21
C GLN A 433 -32.83 -7.64 2.64
N PHE A 434 -32.22 -8.46 1.78
CA PHE A 434 -32.80 -9.73 1.36
C PHE A 434 -32.26 -10.84 2.27
N PRO A 435 -33.11 -11.48 3.10
CA PRO A 435 -32.66 -12.61 3.89
C PRO A 435 -32.24 -13.73 2.94
N LEU A 436 -31.07 -14.32 3.16
CA LEU A 436 -30.68 -15.60 2.60
C LEU A 436 -31.70 -16.66 3.07
N GLY A 437 -32.77 -16.80 2.30
CA GLY A 437 -33.89 -17.69 2.51
C GLY A 437 -34.77 -17.58 1.28
N GLY A 438 -34.86 -18.66 0.52
CA GLY A 438 -35.40 -18.70 -0.84
C GLY A 438 -36.65 -17.84 -1.05
N GLY A 439 -36.63 -17.06 -2.13
CA GLY A 439 -37.78 -16.25 -2.54
C GLY A 439 -37.39 -15.18 -3.55
N ASP A 440 -37.56 -15.52 -4.83
CA ASP A 440 -38.01 -14.65 -5.92
C ASP A 440 -37.61 -13.17 -5.84
N SER A 441 -36.35 -12.89 -6.15
CA SER A 441 -36.01 -11.65 -6.83
C SER A 441 -34.79 -11.90 -7.70
N GLU A 442 -35.00 -11.92 -9.03
CA GLU A 442 -33.93 -11.62 -9.97
C GLU A 442 -33.19 -10.37 -9.45
N PRO A 443 -31.84 -10.34 -9.49
CA PRO A 443 -31.13 -9.08 -9.31
C PRO A 443 -31.77 -8.07 -10.28
N PRO A 444 -32.03 -6.82 -9.85
CA PRO A 444 -32.65 -5.85 -10.74
C PRO A 444 -31.90 -5.84 -12.07
N ALA A 445 -32.64 -5.95 -13.19
CA ALA A 445 -32.13 -6.08 -14.55
C ALA A 445 -31.22 -4.92 -15.04
N ASP A 446 -30.86 -4.00 -14.15
CA ASP A 446 -29.84 -2.98 -14.32
C ASP A 446 -28.46 -3.40 -13.77
N ILE A 447 -28.32 -4.64 -13.29
CA ILE A 447 -27.01 -5.26 -13.05
C ILE A 447 -26.96 -6.48 -13.95
N ALA A 448 -26.75 -6.22 -15.24
CA ALA A 448 -25.97 -7.13 -16.05
C ALA A 448 -24.71 -7.51 -15.24
N VAL A 449 -24.24 -8.75 -15.37
CA VAL A 449 -22.80 -9.04 -15.29
C VAL A 449 -22.10 -7.78 -15.77
N SER A 450 -21.38 -7.08 -14.89
CA SER A 450 -20.48 -6.05 -15.39
C SER A 450 -19.42 -6.84 -16.14
N VAL A 451 -19.75 -7.16 -17.39
CA VAL A 451 -18.81 -7.26 -18.47
C VAL A 451 -18.02 -6.00 -18.29
N ASP A 452 -16.87 -6.15 -17.64
CA ASP A 452 -15.94 -5.10 -17.29
C ASP A 452 -15.98 -4.09 -18.44
N GLU A 453 -16.58 -2.93 -18.16
CA GLU A 453 -17.12 -2.10 -19.23
C GLU A 453 -15.98 -1.73 -20.17
N PRO A 454 -16.21 -1.67 -21.49
CA PRO A 454 -15.20 -1.17 -22.40
C PRO A 454 -14.71 0.19 -21.90
N ASP A 455 -13.40 0.32 -21.69
CA ASP A 455 -12.84 1.57 -21.20
C ASP A 455 -13.21 2.69 -22.17
N THR A 456 -13.70 3.80 -21.64
CA THR A 456 -14.22 4.91 -22.47
C THR A 456 -13.17 5.52 -23.40
N VAL A 457 -11.88 5.35 -23.08
CA VAL A 457 -10.73 5.80 -23.86
C VAL A 457 -10.14 4.63 -24.68
N PHE A 458 -10.18 3.40 -24.15
CA PHE A 458 -9.67 2.19 -24.81
C PHE A 458 -10.76 1.11 -24.96
N PRO A 459 -11.71 1.24 -25.92
CA PRO A 459 -12.90 0.39 -25.99
C PRO A 459 -12.63 -1.10 -26.30
N ASN A 460 -11.40 -1.44 -26.66
CA ASN A 460 -10.96 -2.81 -26.92
C ASN A 460 -10.42 -3.52 -25.66
N MET A 461 -10.30 -2.79 -24.56
CA MET A 461 -9.95 -3.31 -23.24
C MET A 461 -11.02 -2.87 -22.26
N THR A 462 -11.09 -3.57 -21.16
CA THR A 462 -12.06 -3.30 -20.13
C THR A 462 -11.45 -2.39 -19.05
N VAL A 463 -12.26 -1.68 -18.27
CA VAL A 463 -11.77 -0.74 -17.24
C VAL A 463 -10.77 -1.41 -16.30
N SER A 464 -11.04 -2.63 -15.80
CA SER A 464 -10.11 -3.35 -14.92
C SER A 464 -8.81 -3.73 -15.60
N GLN A 465 -8.84 -4.07 -16.89
CA GLN A 465 -7.63 -4.41 -17.65
C GLN A 465 -6.73 -3.18 -17.85
N VAL A 466 -7.32 -2.01 -18.08
CA VAL A 466 -6.59 -0.75 -18.19
C VAL A 466 -6.00 -0.34 -16.84
N ASP A 467 -6.71 -0.56 -15.74
CA ASP A 467 -6.22 -0.33 -14.38
C ASP A 467 -5.06 -1.25 -13.99
N ASP A 468 -5.10 -2.53 -14.38
CA ASP A 468 -3.98 -3.46 -14.22
C ASP A 468 -2.72 -2.98 -14.95
N ILE A 469 -2.88 -2.45 -16.16
CA ILE A 469 -1.78 -1.88 -16.94
C ILE A 469 -1.19 -0.64 -16.24
N ARG A 470 -2.04 0.25 -15.70
CA ARG A 470 -1.59 1.41 -14.89
C ARG A 470 -0.79 0.94 -13.68
N ARG A 471 -1.30 -0.04 -12.94
CA ARG A 471 -0.65 -0.59 -11.76
C ARG A 471 0.71 -1.19 -12.08
N TYR A 472 0.80 -2.09 -13.08
CA TYR A 472 2.07 -2.69 -13.49
C TYR A 472 3.10 -1.67 -14.00
N ALA A 473 2.63 -0.60 -14.65
CA ALA A 473 3.51 0.49 -15.09
C ALA A 473 4.06 1.31 -13.91
N ALA A 474 3.21 1.60 -12.92
CA ALA A 474 3.64 2.29 -11.70
C ALA A 474 4.64 1.45 -10.88
N GLU A 475 4.40 0.15 -10.75
CA GLU A 475 5.33 -0.79 -10.12
C GLU A 475 6.68 -0.83 -10.83
N ALA A 476 6.68 -0.95 -12.18
CA ALA A 476 7.91 -0.96 -12.96
C ALA A 476 8.71 0.34 -12.81
N LEU A 477 8.05 1.50 -12.77
CA LEU A 477 8.70 2.79 -12.49
C LEU A 477 9.34 2.85 -11.10
N ALA A 478 8.63 2.35 -10.09
CA ALA A 478 9.13 2.28 -8.72
C ALA A 478 10.35 1.35 -8.61
N GLU A 479 10.34 0.19 -9.28
CA GLU A 479 11.46 -0.73 -9.37
C GLU A 479 12.70 -0.10 -10.04
N ILE A 480 12.50 0.79 -11.03
CA ILE A 480 13.55 1.53 -11.74
C ILE A 480 14.02 2.78 -10.95
N GLY A 481 13.29 3.16 -9.88
CA GLY A 481 13.57 4.36 -9.08
C GLY A 481 13.26 5.66 -9.82
N MET A 482 12.35 5.63 -10.78
CA MET A 482 11.91 6.81 -11.53
C MET A 482 10.62 7.37 -10.93
N GLU A 483 10.65 8.66 -10.57
CA GLU A 483 9.44 9.39 -10.20
C GLU A 483 8.67 9.78 -11.47
N ALA A 484 7.44 9.29 -11.62
CA ALA A 484 6.48 9.77 -12.62
C ALA A 484 5.06 9.68 -12.06
N ALA A 485 4.26 10.72 -12.25
CA ALA A 485 2.90 10.82 -11.74
C ALA A 485 1.89 10.50 -12.84
N LEU A 486 0.80 9.81 -12.50
CA LEU A 486 -0.31 9.66 -13.44
C LEU A 486 -0.96 11.02 -13.70
N SER A 487 -1.22 11.34 -14.97
CA SER A 487 -1.94 12.54 -15.41
C SER A 487 -3.37 12.57 -14.86
N ALA A 488 -3.94 13.77 -14.75
CA ALA A 488 -5.23 14.00 -14.10
C ALA A 488 -6.42 13.31 -14.79
N ASP A 489 -6.28 12.99 -16.09
CA ASP A 489 -7.24 12.23 -16.89
C ASP A 489 -6.91 10.72 -16.94
N GLY A 490 -5.83 10.30 -16.29
CA GLY A 490 -5.45 8.88 -16.16
C GLY A 490 -4.89 8.27 -17.45
N THR A 491 -4.52 9.08 -18.45
CA THR A 491 -4.16 8.60 -19.79
C THR A 491 -2.65 8.53 -20.04
N ALA A 492 -1.82 9.01 -19.10
CA ALA A 492 -0.36 8.98 -19.20
C ALA A 492 0.36 9.03 -17.86
N PHE A 493 1.54 8.43 -17.77
CA PHE A 493 2.53 8.67 -16.72
C PHE A 493 3.44 9.83 -17.12
N VAL A 494 3.50 10.88 -16.30
CA VAL A 494 4.24 12.11 -16.56
C VAL A 494 5.39 12.24 -15.57
N ALA A 495 6.61 12.25 -16.09
CA ALA A 495 7.82 12.47 -15.32
C ALA A 495 8.01 13.96 -14.97
N PRO A 496 8.80 14.29 -13.93
CA PRO A 496 9.07 15.68 -13.50
C PRO A 496 9.64 16.60 -14.59
N ASP A 497 10.31 16.04 -15.60
CA ASP A 497 10.86 16.77 -16.74
C ASP A 497 9.85 17.00 -17.88
N GLY A 498 8.60 16.58 -17.68
CA GLY A 498 7.50 16.68 -18.63
C GLY A 498 7.41 15.53 -19.64
N ALA A 499 8.29 14.51 -19.56
CA ALA A 499 8.18 13.33 -20.40
C ALA A 499 6.92 12.53 -20.03
N ALA A 500 6.09 12.20 -21.02
CA ALA A 500 4.86 11.44 -20.81
C ALA A 500 4.93 10.07 -21.50
N CYS A 501 4.64 9.00 -20.76
CA CYS A 501 4.33 7.69 -21.29
C CYS A 501 2.81 7.55 -21.35
N TRP A 502 2.25 7.66 -22.56
CA TRP A 502 0.81 7.50 -22.77
C TRP A 502 0.40 6.04 -22.56
N LEU A 503 -0.72 5.85 -21.89
CA LEU A 503 -1.27 4.54 -21.57
C LEU A 503 -1.58 3.74 -22.85
N GLU A 504 -1.88 4.41 -23.97
CA GLU A 504 -2.05 3.78 -25.28
C GLU A 504 -0.83 2.95 -25.72
N GLU A 505 0.39 3.39 -25.39
CA GLU A 505 1.63 2.67 -25.73
C GLU A 505 1.78 1.36 -24.94
N LEU A 506 1.12 1.26 -23.78
CA LEU A 506 1.06 0.07 -22.93
C LEU A 506 -0.14 -0.81 -23.29
N VAL A 507 -1.31 -0.20 -23.51
CA VAL A 507 -2.58 -0.85 -23.90
C VAL A 507 -2.46 -1.56 -25.25
N ARG A 508 -1.83 -0.94 -26.25
CA ARG A 508 -1.69 -1.54 -27.59
C ARG A 508 -1.01 -2.93 -27.57
N PRO A 509 0.17 -3.11 -26.94
CA PRO A 509 0.78 -4.43 -26.87
C PRO A 509 0.10 -5.38 -25.86
N CYS A 510 -0.57 -4.87 -24.83
CA CYS A 510 -1.29 -5.71 -23.86
C CYS A 510 -2.62 -6.24 -24.41
N SER A 511 -3.38 -5.43 -25.16
CA SER A 511 -4.68 -5.82 -25.76
C SER A 511 -4.61 -7.01 -26.73
N THR A 512 -3.43 -7.35 -27.23
CA THR A 512 -3.20 -8.47 -28.16
C THR A 512 -2.57 -9.70 -27.49
N ARG A 513 -2.37 -9.67 -26.18
CA ARG A 513 -1.70 -10.72 -25.39
C ARG A 513 -2.53 -11.11 -24.17
N PRO A 514 -2.43 -12.37 -23.70
CA PRO A 514 -3.01 -12.76 -22.41
C PRO A 514 -2.33 -12.02 -21.25
N SER A 515 -3.06 -11.81 -20.15
CA SER A 515 -2.68 -10.93 -19.04
C SER A 515 -1.45 -11.37 -18.25
N ASP A 516 -1.16 -12.68 -18.25
CA ASP A 516 0.05 -13.27 -17.69
C ASP A 516 1.34 -12.83 -18.40
N GLN A 517 1.24 -12.27 -19.61
CA GLN A 517 2.37 -11.78 -20.41
C GLN A 517 2.54 -10.27 -20.36
N TRP A 518 1.69 -9.53 -19.64
CA TRP A 518 1.72 -8.07 -19.64
C TRP A 518 2.91 -7.50 -18.87
N ARG A 519 3.23 -8.08 -17.70
CA ARG A 519 4.26 -7.53 -16.80
C ARG A 519 5.62 -7.36 -17.48
N PRO A 520 6.20 -8.36 -18.17
CA PRO A 520 7.48 -8.20 -18.85
C PRO A 520 7.46 -7.15 -19.97
N VAL A 521 6.34 -7.02 -20.68
CA VAL A 521 6.16 -6.07 -21.78
C VAL A 521 6.07 -4.64 -21.24
N ILE A 522 5.28 -4.44 -20.18
CA ILE A 522 5.14 -3.16 -19.50
C ILE A 522 6.47 -2.74 -18.89
N THR A 523 7.19 -3.64 -18.20
CA THR A 523 8.52 -3.33 -17.64
C THR A 523 9.53 -2.90 -18.72
N ASP A 524 9.55 -3.54 -19.90
CA ASP A 524 10.42 -3.13 -21.02
C ASP A 524 10.05 -1.73 -21.54
N ILE A 525 8.76 -1.43 -21.70
CA ILE A 525 8.29 -0.11 -22.14
C ILE A 525 8.60 0.96 -21.10
N MET A 526 8.38 0.69 -19.81
CA MET A 526 8.68 1.63 -18.73
C MET A 526 10.19 1.86 -18.56
N THR A 527 11.02 0.84 -18.81
CA THR A 527 12.49 0.97 -18.84
C THR A 527 12.94 1.89 -19.97
N LYS A 528 12.35 1.75 -21.16
CA LYS A 528 12.63 2.65 -22.30
C LYS A 528 12.15 4.08 -22.02
N PHE A 529 10.99 4.23 -21.40
CA PHE A 529 10.47 5.53 -20.96
C PHE A 529 11.39 6.21 -19.94
N ALA A 530 11.92 5.48 -18.97
CA ALA A 530 12.88 6.01 -18.00
C ALA A 530 14.19 6.47 -18.63
N ALA A 531 14.72 5.70 -19.58
CA ALA A 531 15.88 6.10 -20.37
C ALA A 531 15.61 7.36 -21.22
N PHE A 532 14.38 7.50 -21.73
CA PHE A 532 13.93 8.64 -22.51
C PHE A 532 13.75 9.92 -21.68
N SER A 533 13.13 9.85 -20.50
CA SER A 533 13.06 10.98 -19.56
C SER A 533 14.46 11.45 -19.13
N THR A 534 15.35 10.51 -18.79
CA THR A 534 16.76 10.85 -18.50
C THR A 534 17.42 11.61 -19.67
N SER A 535 17.03 11.33 -20.92
CA SER A 535 17.52 12.06 -22.09
C SER A 535 16.86 13.45 -22.26
N LEU A 536 15.60 13.61 -21.88
CA LEU A 536 14.86 14.90 -21.96
C LEU A 536 15.26 15.93 -20.90
N SER A 537 15.56 15.47 -19.69
CA SER A 537 16.09 16.32 -18.62
C SER A 537 17.45 16.97 -18.95
N THR A 538 18.18 16.45 -19.95
CA THR A 538 19.50 16.98 -20.39
C THR A 538 19.44 18.00 -21.54
N VAL A 539 18.27 18.29 -22.11
CA VAL A 539 18.12 19.19 -23.27
C VAL A 539 18.60 20.62 -22.98
N GLY A 540 18.33 21.13 -21.78
CA GLY A 540 18.81 22.45 -21.35
C GLY A 540 20.35 22.56 -21.30
N THR A 541 21.04 21.42 -21.23
CA THR A 541 22.51 21.29 -21.17
C THR A 541 23.13 20.69 -22.43
N MET A 542 22.33 20.40 -23.47
CA MET A 542 22.81 19.75 -24.70
C MET A 542 23.55 20.74 -25.60
N GLU A 543 24.72 20.34 -26.09
CA GLU A 543 25.55 21.17 -26.97
C GLU A 543 24.95 21.30 -28.38
N TRP A 544 25.16 22.45 -29.02
CA TRP A 544 24.53 22.81 -30.30
C TRP A 544 24.67 21.77 -31.44
N PRO A 545 25.84 21.12 -31.67
CA PRO A 545 25.97 20.13 -32.74
C PRO A 545 25.06 18.91 -32.57
N GLU A 546 24.80 18.50 -31.33
CA GLU A 546 23.91 17.37 -31.04
C GLU A 546 22.44 17.80 -31.16
N LEU A 547 22.08 18.92 -30.53
CA LEU A 547 20.70 19.42 -30.54
C LEU A 547 20.20 19.75 -31.96
N SER A 548 21.05 20.40 -32.76
CA SER A 548 20.68 20.83 -34.12
C SER A 548 20.50 19.70 -35.13
N THR A 549 21.00 18.48 -34.85
CA THR A 549 20.80 17.30 -35.70
C THR A 549 19.57 16.49 -35.31
N ARG A 550 19.14 16.58 -34.05
CA ARG A 550 18.00 15.84 -33.50
C ARG A 550 16.69 16.60 -33.51
N VAL A 551 16.75 17.94 -33.50
CA VAL A 551 15.54 18.76 -33.52
C VAL A 551 14.80 18.62 -34.85
N ARG A 552 13.46 18.53 -34.78
CA ARG A 552 12.52 18.47 -35.90
C ARG A 552 11.39 19.47 -35.64
N ALA A 553 10.84 20.01 -36.71
CA ALA A 553 9.65 20.86 -36.66
C ALA A 553 8.42 20.00 -36.94
N ARG A 554 7.38 20.15 -36.12
CA ARG A 554 6.17 19.34 -36.20
C ARG A 554 4.92 20.21 -36.22
N VAL A 555 3.96 19.81 -37.03
CA VAL A 555 2.62 20.41 -37.04
C VAL A 555 1.71 19.66 -36.08
N VAL A 556 1.02 20.42 -35.24
CA VAL A 556 0.09 19.94 -34.21
C VAL A 556 -1.24 20.72 -34.29
N PRO A 557 -2.35 20.13 -33.85
CA PRO A 557 -3.61 20.85 -33.76
C PRO A 557 -3.62 21.88 -32.64
N GLY A 558 -4.51 22.87 -32.74
CA GLY A 558 -4.66 23.91 -31.72
C GLY A 558 -4.97 23.38 -30.32
N ILE A 559 -5.73 22.28 -30.23
CA ILE A 559 -6.10 21.66 -28.95
C ILE A 559 -4.87 21.18 -28.17
N ASP A 560 -3.84 20.65 -28.84
CA ASP A 560 -2.60 20.22 -28.18
C ASP A 560 -1.86 21.40 -27.55
N VAL A 561 -1.86 22.56 -28.23
CA VAL A 561 -1.23 23.78 -27.71
C VAL A 561 -2.03 24.36 -26.53
N GLU A 562 -3.35 24.30 -26.60
CA GLU A 562 -4.25 24.73 -25.51
C GLU A 562 -4.12 23.83 -24.27
N GLN A 563 -4.11 22.51 -24.47
CA GLN A 563 -3.96 21.51 -23.41
C GLN A 563 -2.56 21.50 -22.77
N ALA A 564 -1.54 21.98 -23.49
CA ALA A 564 -0.18 22.08 -22.95
C ALA A 564 -0.01 23.15 -21.83
N GLN A 565 -1.07 23.84 -21.41
CA GLN A 565 -1.09 24.76 -20.25
C GLN A 565 0.08 25.77 -20.22
N GLY A 566 0.48 26.29 -21.38
CA GLY A 566 1.58 27.26 -21.51
C GLY A 566 2.97 26.65 -21.70
N ALA A 567 3.14 25.32 -21.61
CA ALA A 567 4.40 24.65 -21.90
C ALA A 567 4.86 24.89 -23.36
N LEU A 568 3.93 25.05 -24.30
CA LEU A 568 4.20 25.36 -25.70
C LEU A 568 3.90 26.82 -26.07
N SER A 569 4.09 27.77 -25.14
CA SER A 569 3.80 29.20 -25.36
C SER A 569 4.53 29.84 -26.56
N TYR A 570 5.62 29.23 -27.03
CA TYR A 570 6.36 29.67 -28.21
C TYR A 570 5.76 29.19 -29.55
N ALA A 571 4.77 28.28 -29.52
CA ALA A 571 4.22 27.64 -30.72
C ALA A 571 3.80 28.67 -31.78
N TRP A 572 4.19 28.44 -33.02
CA TRP A 572 3.94 29.39 -34.09
C TRP A 572 2.67 29.03 -34.86
N PRO A 573 1.70 29.95 -34.99
CA PRO A 573 0.51 29.69 -35.79
C PRO A 573 0.89 29.56 -37.27
N LEU A 574 0.47 28.45 -37.88
CA LEU A 574 0.68 28.19 -39.31
C LEU A 574 -0.56 28.56 -40.12
N ALA A 575 -1.72 28.10 -39.66
CA ALA A 575 -3.04 28.41 -40.18
C ALA A 575 -4.06 28.23 -39.05
N ASP A 576 -5.29 28.66 -39.26
CA ASP A 576 -6.35 28.48 -38.26
C ASP A 576 -6.51 26.98 -37.90
N GLY A 577 -6.33 26.65 -36.62
CA GLY A 577 -6.32 25.29 -36.09
C GLY A 577 -5.00 24.51 -36.22
N LEU A 578 -3.94 25.06 -36.81
CA LEU A 578 -2.63 24.42 -36.99
C LEU A 578 -1.47 25.25 -36.42
N TYR A 579 -0.63 24.61 -35.63
CA TYR A 579 0.55 25.22 -35.02
C TYR A 579 1.81 24.43 -35.34
N GLU A 580 2.93 25.14 -35.45
CA GLU A 580 4.27 24.57 -35.52
C GLU A 580 4.91 24.56 -34.13
N VAL A 581 5.48 23.42 -33.77
CA VAL A 581 6.22 23.21 -32.52
C VAL A 581 7.56 22.53 -32.80
N LEU A 582 8.50 22.64 -31.86
CA LEU A 582 9.79 21.95 -31.94
C LEU A 582 9.71 20.65 -31.16
N CYS A 583 10.32 19.61 -31.70
CA CYS A 583 10.44 18.33 -31.01
C CYS A 583 11.82 17.70 -31.24
N LEU A 584 12.16 16.75 -30.37
CA LEU A 584 13.31 15.86 -30.57
C LEU A 584 12.81 14.51 -31.06
N ASP A 585 13.47 14.03 -32.11
CA ASP A 585 13.22 12.73 -32.70
C ASP A 585 14.21 11.71 -32.11
N PHE A 586 13.69 10.74 -31.35
CA PHE A 586 14.44 9.61 -30.84
C PHE A 586 13.97 8.32 -31.53
N PRO A 587 14.78 7.24 -31.55
CA PRO A 587 14.47 6.02 -32.31
C PRO A 587 13.07 5.43 -32.07
N ASP A 588 12.52 5.59 -30.85
CA ASP A 588 11.25 5.00 -30.45
C ASP A 588 10.18 6.03 -30.01
N VAL A 589 10.53 7.32 -29.83
CA VAL A 589 9.61 8.35 -29.28
C VAL A 589 9.94 9.76 -29.80
N ILE A 590 8.92 10.58 -30.04
CA ILE A 590 9.07 12.02 -30.35
C ILE A 590 8.62 12.85 -29.16
N SER A 591 9.47 13.79 -28.72
CA SER A 591 9.17 14.65 -27.57
C SER A 591 9.06 16.12 -27.96
N TYR A 592 7.99 16.80 -27.55
CA TYR A 592 7.87 18.25 -27.73
C TYR A 592 8.82 19.00 -26.79
N LEU A 593 9.55 19.96 -27.34
CA LEU A 593 10.38 20.85 -26.54
C LEU A 593 9.49 21.87 -25.85
N THR A 594 9.63 22.03 -24.54
CA THR A 594 8.87 23.01 -23.77
C THR A 594 9.54 24.38 -23.80
N THR A 595 8.77 25.42 -23.49
CA THR A 595 9.25 26.81 -23.40
C THR A 595 10.41 26.92 -22.41
N SER A 596 10.37 26.20 -21.28
CA SER A 596 11.44 26.21 -20.28
C SER A 596 12.74 25.57 -20.79
N GLN A 597 12.65 24.45 -21.52
CA GLN A 597 13.81 23.76 -22.11
C GLN A 597 14.50 24.59 -23.20
N LEU A 598 13.76 25.47 -23.88
CA LEU A 598 14.28 26.34 -24.93
C LEU A 598 14.89 27.65 -24.41
N GLN A 599 14.77 27.98 -23.12
CA GLN A 599 15.23 29.26 -22.56
C GLN A 599 16.73 29.53 -22.74
N THR A 600 17.54 28.48 -22.79
CA THR A 600 19.01 28.58 -22.92
C THR A 600 19.49 28.56 -24.37
N HIS A 601 18.60 28.45 -25.35
CA HIS A 601 18.92 28.28 -26.76
C HIS A 601 18.29 29.35 -27.66
N ASP A 602 18.90 29.61 -28.82
CA ASP A 602 18.34 30.49 -29.84
C ASP A 602 17.21 29.78 -30.58
N ILE A 603 15.96 30.14 -30.25
CA ILE A 603 14.76 29.46 -30.72
C ILE A 603 14.54 29.61 -32.23
N ASP A 604 14.88 30.76 -32.81
CA ASP A 604 14.73 30.99 -34.25
C ASP A 604 15.72 30.14 -35.03
N ARG A 605 16.97 30.08 -34.55
CA ARG A 605 18.00 29.22 -35.12
C ARG A 605 17.67 27.73 -34.98
N LEU A 606 17.05 27.33 -33.87
CA LEU A 606 16.55 25.96 -33.69
C LEU A 606 15.42 25.65 -34.64
N ARG A 607 14.46 26.58 -34.83
CA ARG A 607 13.35 26.41 -35.77
C ARG A 607 13.83 26.23 -37.22
N GLU A 608 14.84 26.98 -37.64
CA GLU A 608 15.45 26.79 -38.96
C GLU A 608 16.10 25.41 -39.12
N ALA A 609 16.84 24.94 -38.11
CA ALA A 609 17.43 23.60 -38.13
C ALA A 609 16.36 22.50 -38.14
N ALA A 610 15.33 22.67 -37.31
CA ALA A 610 14.19 21.78 -37.17
C ALA A 610 13.43 21.61 -38.49
N ARG A 611 13.10 22.71 -39.17
CA ARG A 611 12.45 22.68 -40.48
C ARG A 611 13.32 22.02 -41.55
N ARG A 612 14.61 22.32 -41.61
CA ARG A 612 15.54 21.65 -42.54
C ARG A 612 15.59 20.15 -42.33
N ASN A 613 15.63 19.72 -41.07
CA ASN A 613 15.67 18.32 -40.74
C ASN A 613 14.34 17.60 -41.07
N THR A 614 13.19 18.22 -40.76
CA THR A 614 11.87 17.71 -41.16
C THR A 614 11.71 17.62 -42.68
N ALA A 615 12.23 18.60 -43.42
CA ALA A 615 12.22 18.58 -44.88
C ALA A 615 13.04 17.39 -45.44
N ALA A 616 14.14 17.03 -44.77
CA ALA A 616 15.01 15.93 -45.17
C ALA A 616 14.45 14.52 -44.86
N GLU A 617 13.40 14.41 -44.04
CA GLU A 617 12.75 13.13 -43.76
C GLU A 617 12.15 12.51 -45.05
N PRO A 618 12.26 11.20 -45.26
CA PRO A 618 11.74 10.57 -46.48
C PRO A 618 10.21 10.59 -46.53
N ILE A 619 9.66 10.75 -47.74
CA ILE A 619 8.28 10.35 -48.05
C ILE A 619 8.36 8.97 -48.71
N GLU A 620 7.72 7.98 -48.12
CA GLU A 620 7.85 6.58 -48.57
C GLU A 620 6.89 6.27 -49.73
N GLY A 621 5.73 6.91 -49.77
CA GLY A 621 4.72 6.71 -50.79
C GLY A 621 4.04 8.01 -51.21
N ALA A 622 3.78 8.11 -52.51
CA ALA A 622 3.05 9.20 -53.13
C ALA A 622 2.11 8.60 -54.19
N GLU A 623 0.85 8.41 -53.82
CA GLU A 623 -0.15 7.78 -54.68
C GLU A 623 -1.19 8.79 -55.17
N ALA A 624 -1.57 8.70 -56.44
CA ALA A 624 -2.70 9.45 -56.96
C ALA A 624 -3.99 8.64 -56.74
N VAL A 625 -4.86 9.13 -55.86
CA VAL A 625 -6.15 8.51 -55.57
C VAL A 625 -7.22 9.20 -56.41
N GLU A 626 -7.79 8.46 -57.36
CA GLU A 626 -8.91 8.93 -58.17
C GLU A 626 -10.23 8.75 -57.42
N GLY A 627 -10.95 9.85 -57.18
CA GLY A 627 -12.30 9.83 -56.59
C GLY A 627 -13.21 10.84 -57.28
N ASP A 628 -14.38 10.40 -57.78
CA ASP A 628 -15.40 11.23 -58.45
C ASP A 628 -14.86 12.27 -59.45
N GLY A 629 -13.82 11.91 -60.23
CA GLY A 629 -13.21 12.76 -61.26
C GLY A 629 -12.16 13.75 -60.77
N VAL A 630 -11.64 13.53 -59.56
CA VAL A 630 -10.60 14.34 -58.90
C VAL A 630 -9.40 13.46 -58.58
N ASP A 631 -8.21 13.96 -58.90
CA ASP A 631 -6.94 13.28 -58.61
C ASP A 631 -6.36 13.88 -57.31
N VAL A 632 -6.51 13.17 -56.19
CA VAL A 632 -5.92 13.59 -54.90
C VAL A 632 -4.58 12.89 -54.73
N GLN A 633 -3.51 13.67 -54.63
CA GLN A 633 -2.19 13.16 -54.33
C GLN A 633 -2.09 12.89 -52.82
N TRP A 634 -1.90 11.62 -52.48
CA TRP A 634 -1.76 11.13 -51.12
C TRP A 634 -0.29 10.85 -50.82
N LEU A 635 0.29 11.65 -49.93
CA LEU A 635 1.64 11.47 -49.43
C LEU A 635 1.58 10.74 -48.08
N HIS A 636 2.36 9.67 -47.94
CA HIS A 636 2.35 8.83 -46.75
C HIS A 636 3.71 8.18 -46.47
N GLY A 637 3.89 7.70 -45.25
CA GLY A 637 5.06 6.92 -44.85
C GLY A 637 5.10 6.63 -43.36
N ALA A 638 6.01 5.74 -42.94
CA ALA A 638 6.23 5.42 -41.54
C ALA A 638 6.74 6.61 -40.73
N SER A 639 7.41 7.58 -41.38
CA SER A 639 7.79 8.85 -40.75
C SER A 639 6.56 9.63 -40.30
N SER A 640 6.50 9.92 -39.00
CA SER A 640 5.45 10.75 -38.37
C SER A 640 5.60 12.26 -38.68
N PHE A 641 6.56 12.62 -39.53
CA PHE A 641 6.82 13.98 -39.98
C PHE A 641 6.29 14.27 -41.39
N VAL A 642 5.68 13.29 -42.07
CA VAL A 642 5.13 13.46 -43.42
C VAL A 642 4.13 14.61 -43.49
N ALA A 643 3.19 14.67 -42.54
CA ALA A 643 2.23 15.78 -42.44
C ALA A 643 2.90 17.14 -42.19
N SER A 644 4.00 17.14 -41.44
CA SER A 644 4.73 18.35 -41.07
C SER A 644 5.51 18.95 -42.26
N LYS A 645 5.57 18.27 -43.40
CA LYS A 645 6.12 18.83 -44.65
C LYS A 645 5.29 19.99 -45.20
N ILE A 646 4.06 20.18 -44.73
CA ILE A 646 3.26 21.38 -44.99
C ILE A 646 3.93 22.68 -44.51
N LEU A 647 4.95 22.60 -43.64
CA LEU A 647 5.74 23.76 -43.21
C LEU A 647 6.56 24.39 -44.34
N ASP A 648 6.80 23.67 -45.44
CA ASP A 648 7.50 24.16 -46.64
C ASP A 648 6.76 23.75 -47.92
N LEU A 649 5.49 24.18 -48.04
CA LEU A 649 4.68 23.95 -49.24
C LEU A 649 5.30 24.52 -50.52
N GLN A 650 6.11 25.57 -50.41
CA GLN A 650 6.75 26.19 -51.56
C GLN A 650 7.80 25.27 -52.21
N ALA A 651 8.50 24.46 -51.41
CA ALA A 651 9.38 23.40 -51.91
C ALA A 651 8.62 22.11 -52.24
N LEU A 652 7.63 21.73 -51.43
CA LEU A 652 6.92 20.45 -51.56
C LEU A 652 6.01 20.39 -52.81
N ILE A 653 5.25 21.45 -53.09
CA ILE A 653 4.22 21.41 -54.15
C ILE A 653 4.82 21.15 -55.53
N PRO A 654 5.88 21.83 -56.00
CA PRO A 654 6.46 21.56 -57.33
C PRO A 654 6.96 20.12 -57.53
N GLU A 655 7.30 19.40 -56.46
CA GLU A 655 7.80 18.03 -56.51
C GLU A 655 6.68 17.01 -56.77
N TYR A 656 5.51 17.20 -56.15
CA TYR A 656 4.40 16.22 -56.20
C TYR A 656 3.20 16.70 -57.02
N ILE A 657 3.05 18.02 -57.20
CA ILE A 657 1.99 18.68 -57.95
C ILE A 657 2.61 19.80 -58.83
N PRO A 658 3.20 19.43 -59.98
CA PRO A 658 3.92 20.39 -60.83
C PRO A 658 3.00 21.43 -61.50
N ASP A 659 1.69 21.17 -61.61
CA ASP A 659 0.70 22.09 -62.20
C ASP A 659 -0.27 22.64 -61.15
N ALA A 660 0.27 23.40 -60.19
CA ALA A 660 -0.48 24.06 -59.10
C ALA A 660 -0.73 25.56 -59.37
N SER A 661 -0.89 25.96 -60.65
CA SER A 661 -0.96 27.36 -61.08
C SER A 661 -2.12 28.16 -60.46
N HIS A 662 -3.21 27.49 -60.06
CA HIS A 662 -4.35 28.12 -59.38
C HIS A 662 -4.42 27.82 -57.88
N GLY A 663 -3.40 27.19 -57.29
CA GLY A 663 -3.37 26.81 -55.87
C GLY A 663 -3.71 25.34 -55.63
N VAL A 664 -3.65 24.95 -54.35
CA VAL A 664 -3.77 23.55 -53.92
C VAL A 664 -4.76 23.45 -52.76
N VAL A 665 -5.70 22.50 -52.84
CA VAL A 665 -6.53 22.09 -51.71
C VAL A 665 -5.80 20.98 -50.95
N LEU A 666 -5.70 21.09 -49.63
CA LEU A 666 -4.87 20.23 -48.81
C LEU A 666 -5.66 19.73 -47.59
N GLY A 667 -5.29 18.54 -47.09
CA GLY A 667 -5.82 17.98 -45.85
C GLY A 667 -4.70 17.35 -45.03
N VAL A 668 -4.73 17.57 -43.72
CA VAL A 668 -3.70 17.11 -42.77
C VAL A 668 -4.35 16.27 -41.68
N PRO A 669 -4.85 15.05 -42.01
CA PRO A 669 -5.68 14.26 -41.10
C PRO A 669 -4.93 13.78 -39.85
N ASN A 670 -3.68 13.36 -40.00
CA ASN A 670 -2.85 12.80 -38.94
C ASN A 670 -1.37 12.97 -39.31
N ARG A 671 -0.46 12.68 -38.37
CA ARG A 671 0.99 12.94 -38.48
C ARG A 671 1.68 12.23 -39.67
N ASN A 672 1.15 11.11 -40.16
CA ASN A 672 1.77 10.27 -41.18
C ASN A 672 1.24 10.52 -42.60
N HIS A 673 0.15 11.29 -42.76
CA HIS A 673 -0.55 11.41 -44.03
C HIS A 673 -0.81 12.87 -44.40
N LEU A 674 -0.61 13.20 -45.67
CA LEU A 674 -0.86 14.52 -46.24
C LEU A 674 -1.56 14.38 -47.59
N PHE A 675 -2.72 15.02 -47.75
CA PHE A 675 -3.47 15.02 -48.99
C PHE A 675 -3.31 16.35 -49.71
N LEU A 676 -3.08 16.29 -51.01
CA LEU A 676 -2.85 17.47 -51.85
C LEU A 676 -3.65 17.34 -53.16
N HIS A 677 -4.32 18.39 -53.60
CA HIS A 677 -5.03 18.41 -54.88
C HIS A 677 -4.79 19.72 -55.64
N ALA A 678 -4.30 19.61 -56.88
CA ALA A 678 -4.07 20.74 -57.76
C ALA A 678 -5.39 21.31 -58.28
N VAL A 679 -5.63 22.60 -58.03
CA VAL A 679 -6.81 23.28 -58.54
C VAL A 679 -6.59 23.66 -60.01
N SER A 680 -7.52 23.28 -60.88
CA SER A 680 -7.46 23.54 -62.33
C SER A 680 -8.76 24.07 -62.94
N THR A 681 -9.92 23.69 -62.41
CA THR A 681 -11.26 24.17 -62.82
C THR A 681 -12.14 24.34 -61.59
N SER A 682 -13.18 25.17 -61.68
CA SER A 682 -14.13 25.37 -60.58
C SER A 682 -14.83 24.05 -60.22
N LYS A 683 -15.16 23.23 -61.21
CA LYS A 683 -15.77 21.91 -61.01
C LYS A 683 -14.86 20.92 -60.27
N LYS A 684 -13.59 20.80 -60.66
CA LYS A 684 -12.64 19.89 -59.97
C LYS A 684 -12.34 20.36 -58.56
N MET A 685 -12.28 21.67 -58.33
CA MET A 685 -12.08 22.25 -57.01
C MET A 685 -13.25 21.94 -56.06
N LEU A 686 -14.50 22.07 -56.51
CA LEU A 686 -15.66 21.74 -55.69
C LEU A 686 -15.76 20.24 -55.44
N ALA A 687 -15.46 19.42 -56.45
CA ALA A 687 -15.44 17.97 -56.30
C ALA A 687 -14.35 17.53 -55.31
N SER A 688 -13.16 18.14 -55.34
CA SER A 688 -12.07 17.79 -54.43
C SER A 688 -12.41 18.13 -52.98
N ILE A 689 -13.04 19.28 -52.76
CA ILE A 689 -13.51 19.69 -51.44
C ILE A 689 -14.55 18.70 -50.91
N ASN A 690 -15.53 18.29 -51.73
CA ASN A 690 -16.55 17.33 -51.29
C ASN A 690 -15.95 15.96 -50.93
N THR A 691 -15.05 15.45 -51.78
CA THR A 691 -14.36 14.17 -51.54
C THR A 691 -13.48 14.25 -50.29
N MET A 692 -12.61 15.26 -50.21
CA MET A 692 -11.65 15.40 -49.12
C MET A 692 -12.32 15.76 -47.78
N SER A 693 -13.48 16.43 -47.79
CA SER A 693 -14.28 16.71 -46.58
C SER A 693 -14.89 15.45 -45.96
N THR A 694 -14.90 14.33 -46.69
CA THR A 694 -15.30 13.03 -46.15
C THR A 694 -14.09 12.21 -45.73
N VAL A 695 -13.04 12.20 -46.58
CA VAL A 695 -11.84 11.36 -46.37
C VAL A 695 -10.96 11.88 -45.23
N CYS A 696 -10.69 13.19 -45.15
CA CYS A 696 -9.79 13.72 -44.12
C CYS A 696 -10.31 13.48 -42.70
N PRO A 697 -11.60 13.73 -42.39
CA PRO A 697 -12.16 13.38 -41.08
C PRO A 697 -12.15 11.89 -40.76
N ALA A 698 -12.37 11.03 -41.77
CA ALA A 698 -12.30 9.58 -41.59
C ALA A 698 -10.88 9.16 -41.21
N PHE A 699 -9.86 9.64 -41.93
CA PHE A 699 -8.45 9.36 -41.63
C PHE A 699 -8.00 9.94 -40.28
N CYS A 700 -8.59 11.06 -39.85
CA CYS A 700 -8.35 11.63 -38.52
C CYS A 700 -8.91 10.73 -37.41
N LYS A 701 -10.02 10.02 -37.65
CA LYS A 701 -10.63 9.08 -36.68
C LYS A 701 -10.00 7.69 -36.69
N GLU A 702 -9.57 7.23 -37.87
CA GLU A 702 -9.15 5.84 -38.08
C GLU A 702 -7.66 5.61 -37.78
N TYR A 703 -6.82 6.65 -37.86
CA TYR A 703 -5.37 6.51 -37.73
C TYR A 703 -4.83 7.29 -36.53
N PRO A 704 -3.80 6.74 -35.84
CA PRO A 704 -3.24 7.34 -34.63
C PRO A 704 -2.48 8.65 -34.93
N GLY A 705 -2.46 9.54 -33.93
CA GLY A 705 -1.85 10.86 -34.03
C GLY A 705 -2.64 11.84 -34.91
N PRO A 706 -3.93 12.07 -34.61
CA PRO A 706 -4.77 13.00 -35.36
C PRO A 706 -4.20 14.41 -35.31
N ILE A 707 -4.34 15.15 -36.41
CA ILE A 707 -4.11 16.59 -36.43
C ILE A 707 -5.47 17.24 -36.54
N ASN A 708 -6.07 17.32 -37.74
CA ASN A 708 -7.48 17.69 -37.86
C ASN A 708 -8.10 17.18 -39.15
N GLY A 709 -9.44 17.11 -39.17
CA GLY A 709 -10.20 16.77 -40.38
C GLY A 709 -10.48 17.96 -41.30
N ASP A 710 -9.92 19.13 -41.02
CA ASP A 710 -10.20 20.35 -41.76
C ASP A 710 -9.40 20.40 -43.08
N LEU A 711 -9.96 21.10 -44.06
CA LEU A 711 -9.35 21.36 -45.34
C LEU A 711 -8.74 22.76 -45.37
N TYR A 712 -7.65 22.86 -46.10
CA TYR A 712 -6.89 24.09 -46.28
C TYR A 712 -6.71 24.39 -47.77
N PHE A 713 -6.60 25.66 -48.11
CA PHE A 713 -6.26 26.12 -49.45
C PHE A 713 -4.94 26.90 -49.39
N TRP A 714 -4.00 26.52 -50.25
CA TRP A 714 -2.73 27.22 -50.39
C TRP A 714 -2.61 27.86 -51.77
N LYS A 715 -2.20 29.13 -51.80
CA LYS A 715 -1.83 29.86 -53.01
C LYS A 715 -0.83 30.95 -52.67
N ASP A 716 0.24 31.06 -53.44
CA ASP A 716 1.25 32.13 -53.34
C ASP A 716 1.78 32.37 -51.91
N GLY A 717 2.05 31.29 -51.17
CA GLY A 717 2.60 31.35 -49.82
C GLY A 717 1.57 31.60 -48.72
N VAL A 718 0.28 31.74 -49.05
CA VAL A 718 -0.80 31.91 -48.08
C VAL A 718 -1.53 30.58 -47.91
N LEU A 719 -1.55 30.05 -46.68
CA LEU A 719 -2.33 28.89 -46.28
C LEU A 719 -3.57 29.35 -45.50
N GLN A 720 -4.76 29.00 -46.00
CA GLN A 720 -6.03 29.40 -45.40
C GLN A 720 -6.87 28.16 -45.06
N ARG A 721 -7.48 28.12 -43.87
CA ARG A 721 -8.50 27.10 -43.55
C ARG A 721 -9.78 27.38 -44.33
N ILE A 722 -10.32 26.37 -45.00
CA ILE A 722 -11.50 26.50 -45.88
C ILE A 722 -12.66 25.61 -45.45
N SER A 723 -12.48 24.68 -44.51
CA SER A 723 -13.60 23.95 -43.92
C SER A 723 -13.58 24.02 -42.40
N ARG A 724 -14.75 23.83 -41.80
CA ARG A 724 -14.91 23.70 -40.35
C ARG A 724 -16.00 22.70 -40.04
N GLN A 725 -15.78 21.86 -39.03
CA GLN A 725 -16.81 20.99 -38.51
C GLN A 725 -17.73 21.74 -37.54
N ALA A 726 -19.05 21.62 -37.71
CA ALA A 726 -20.00 22.14 -36.75
C ALA A 726 -20.00 21.31 -35.46
N PRO A 727 -19.80 21.94 -34.28
CA PRO A 727 -19.68 21.22 -32.99
C PRO A 727 -20.90 20.37 -32.61
N ASP A 728 -22.07 20.76 -33.10
CA ASP A 728 -23.39 20.28 -32.72
C ASP A 728 -23.97 19.24 -33.69
N THR A 729 -23.56 19.26 -34.96
CA THR A 729 -24.09 18.34 -35.99
C THR A 729 -23.03 17.44 -36.61
N GLY A 730 -21.74 17.72 -36.38
CA GLY A 730 -20.62 17.01 -37.01
C GLY A 730 -20.51 17.23 -38.52
N GLN A 731 -21.38 18.07 -39.11
CA GLN A 731 -21.37 18.42 -40.53
C GLN A 731 -20.24 19.41 -40.84
N TYR A 732 -19.55 19.19 -41.96
CA TYR A 732 -18.50 20.07 -42.45
C TYR A 732 -19.08 21.18 -43.31
N TYR A 733 -18.76 22.42 -42.97
CA TYR A 733 -19.08 23.61 -43.75
C TYR A 733 -17.84 24.10 -44.45
N VAL A 734 -17.99 24.52 -45.71
CA VAL A 734 -16.89 25.08 -46.50
C VAL A 734 -17.07 26.59 -46.60
N GLU A 735 -16.05 27.32 -46.17
CA GLU A 735 -16.02 28.78 -46.18
C GLU A 735 -15.35 29.28 -47.47
N PHE A 736 -16.16 29.69 -48.45
CA PHE A 736 -15.68 30.31 -49.70
C PHE A 736 -15.42 31.81 -49.53
N SER A 737 -14.47 32.17 -48.66
CA SER A 737 -14.05 33.56 -48.43
C SER A 737 -12.54 33.69 -48.55
N GLY A 738 -12.00 34.88 -48.83
CA GLY A 738 -10.55 35.08 -48.94
C GLY A 738 -9.94 34.49 -50.22
N ALA A 739 -8.75 33.88 -50.12
CA ALA A 739 -7.95 33.47 -51.27
C ALA A 739 -8.62 32.39 -52.13
N ILE A 740 -9.38 31.50 -51.49
CA ILE A 740 -10.16 30.47 -52.17
C ILE A 740 -11.31 31.06 -52.99
N GLY A 741 -12.03 32.05 -52.44
CA GLY A 741 -13.18 32.69 -53.11
C GLY A 741 -12.75 33.49 -54.34
N THR A 742 -11.64 34.24 -54.23
CA THR A 742 -11.07 34.98 -55.38
C THR A 742 -10.61 34.01 -56.48
N THR A 743 -9.96 32.92 -56.11
CA THR A 743 -9.50 31.91 -57.07
C THR A 743 -10.68 31.23 -57.77
N LEU A 744 -11.74 30.87 -57.03
CA LEU A 744 -12.93 30.25 -57.61
C LEU A 744 -13.60 31.14 -58.68
N ALA A 745 -13.56 32.45 -58.52
CA ALA A 745 -14.10 33.41 -59.49
C ALA A 745 -13.23 33.59 -60.75
N GLU A 746 -11.95 33.20 -60.69
CA GLU A 746 -10.98 33.31 -61.80
C GLU A 746 -10.80 32.01 -62.58
N LEU A 747 -11.29 30.89 -62.04
CA LEU A 747 -11.15 29.56 -62.65
C LEU A 747 -12.12 29.37 -63.83
N PRO A 748 -11.69 28.66 -64.88
CA PRO A 748 -12.61 28.15 -65.89
C PRO A 748 -13.56 27.10 -65.27
N ASP A 749 -14.79 27.06 -65.77
CA ASP A 749 -15.84 26.10 -65.35
C ASP A 749 -15.47 24.63 -65.60
#